data_AF-A0A2C5Z0P0-F1
#
_entry.id   AF-A0A2C5Z0P0-F1
#
_cell.length_a   1.000
_cell.length_b   1.000
_cell.length_c   1.000
_cell.angle_alpha   90.00
_cell.angle_beta   90.00
_cell.angle_gamma   90.00
#
_symmetry.space_group_name_H-M   'P 1'
#
loop_
_entity.id
_entity.type
_entity.pdbx_description
1 polymer ?
#
loop_
_entity_poly.entity_id
_entity_poly.type
_entity_poly.pdbx_seq_one_letter_code
_entity_poly.pdbx_strand_id
1 'polypeptide(L)'
;MRFFISKTGVFIYVALVSLIKAATGNVTSLHLYKRNDEFATSPPARACKARRILTGHGFARFSWITSEHLGPGDKIARSSAPHYNCKDFDQELTDESIEFLTKHNIHHVISLNAHAKSSVITGILKENNIGYTPIPIPDYSTPSLRDLQRGYEAFRESKGPTLIWCGYGSGRTGAMVSAIEIFRENEKARPDAVTQDEYDKNSVETRAQCKGLDRLQRVLDVEGAVQEISVGQEAYEEAQTAAAEYLMTSQSQSRSLAMTEARSKINRAVSTLSDAATIIDIQQQNDRTLLDRALEIVANPVRQGIWKTPLVYPLTEYIKEQNRQPPTLSGSLDCLKLVKYGLRAVILQFEASPAQTVPVEGDQISIDVQAIENFRKAANQLFESITSKIGELQKKAEVIRHDVYDPQDMKTLKERFSSLHRNLDETFQKITEGIEAIIGESDPLEELYDISQDVVDTAIDLAKMVDENPTLGKEDFADVRETLHQVRMKLAYMTTAIAKHYVQSYVVNGVRNRQDATYDQLDIEKESEGLMNTALEMQGIAAELGSQLHEKANCIHTIKDLLSHQDLDTFAMDAAIGVESTGTLWLKEKESAKEALEYELQTLRDEINTLQEPVQALLTTAVLMKREANLALAVTAQYQHEGGLTPEFSEWRKTGLLQLLNTLEKDAMEEKAAETAEKAAETKGRAAKAEEKAAETTGRAAQAEAKVATPEAKAAKPEIKVAGKQGGSDKGWLLALGLEIGGAVLAAVPTGVVQLAEVFLWARQAIRAIRFLRSAIMDLDITGTIVRRVEEITSKLSGSLRSWRVPTPAPLTEWATQKDAGQILEGLEILREAQAQPERSMDDLMSQLEQIHVPTEDPADQELEQPVSKLIKKLSHREVPLEPAGLAPPLPALLESRKTIDELTQELRIAANVPHHTSDVAFKHLLEEATAYLPQDCDINHDSLAFKIITSIQSSA
;
A
#
# COMPACT_ATOMS: atom_id res chain seq x y z
N MET A 1 21.97 -48.05 37.55
CA MET A 1 20.52 -47.85 37.83
C MET A 1 19.86 -46.79 36.94
N ARG A 2 20.23 -45.50 36.96
CA ARG A 2 19.59 -44.44 36.13
C ARG A 2 19.41 -44.83 34.63
N PHE A 3 20.44 -45.42 34.03
CA PHE A 3 20.41 -45.88 32.62
C PHE A 3 19.41 -47.02 32.33
N PHE A 4 19.06 -47.83 33.34
CA PHE A 4 18.07 -48.92 33.20
C PHE A 4 16.65 -48.37 33.29
N ILE A 5 16.40 -47.46 34.23
CA ILE A 5 15.08 -46.81 34.42
C ILE A 5 14.66 -46.01 33.17
N SER A 6 15.61 -45.34 32.51
CA SER A 6 15.39 -44.63 31.24
C SER A 6 14.80 -45.55 30.16
N LYS A 7 15.40 -46.71 29.89
CA LYS A 7 14.91 -47.62 28.84
C LYS A 7 13.54 -48.22 29.18
N THR A 8 13.28 -48.60 30.43
CA THR A 8 11.96 -49.12 30.81
C THR A 8 10.86 -48.06 30.69
N GLY A 9 11.17 -46.79 31.03
CA GLY A 9 10.25 -45.67 30.87
C GLY A 9 9.88 -45.42 29.40
N VAL A 10 10.86 -45.46 28.49
CA VAL A 10 10.61 -45.33 27.04
C VAL A 10 9.78 -46.52 26.51
N PHE A 11 10.02 -47.75 26.95
CA PHE A 11 9.20 -48.91 26.55
C PHE A 11 7.75 -48.80 27.02
N ILE A 12 7.53 -48.36 28.27
CA ILE A 12 6.18 -48.12 28.80
C ILE A 12 5.50 -46.97 28.03
N TYR A 13 6.24 -45.92 27.66
CA TYR A 13 5.73 -44.82 26.85
C TYR A 13 5.36 -45.26 25.43
N VAL A 14 6.20 -46.02 24.73
CA VAL A 14 5.89 -46.57 23.39
C VAL A 14 4.65 -47.47 23.43
N ALA A 15 4.50 -48.28 24.49
CA ALA A 15 3.30 -49.06 24.72
C ALA A 15 2.07 -48.18 25.00
N LEU A 16 2.21 -47.11 25.79
CA LEU A 16 1.14 -46.15 26.07
C LEU A 16 0.72 -45.36 24.82
N VAL A 17 1.67 -44.89 24.01
CA VAL A 17 1.41 -44.21 22.73
C VAL A 17 0.72 -45.16 21.75
N SER A 18 1.11 -46.43 21.73
CA SER A 18 0.43 -47.46 20.93
C SER A 18 -0.99 -47.75 21.45
N LEU A 19 -1.21 -47.69 22.76
CA LEU A 19 -2.55 -47.82 23.37
C LEU A 19 -3.43 -46.59 23.09
N ILE A 20 -2.84 -45.38 23.13
CA ILE A 20 -3.50 -44.13 22.77
C ILE A 20 -3.85 -44.14 21.28
N LYS A 21 -2.92 -44.55 20.39
CA LYS A 21 -3.17 -44.71 18.95
C LYS A 21 -4.32 -45.69 18.67
N ALA A 22 -4.41 -46.78 19.44
CA ALA A 22 -5.54 -47.71 19.37
C ALA A 22 -6.86 -47.10 19.91
N ALA A 23 -6.78 -46.22 20.91
CA ALA A 23 -7.95 -45.56 21.52
C ALA A 23 -8.44 -44.32 20.75
N THR A 24 -7.60 -43.65 19.97
CA THR A 24 -7.96 -42.50 19.13
C THR A 24 -8.56 -42.90 17.78
N GLY A 25 -8.36 -44.15 17.34
CA GLY A 25 -9.04 -44.74 16.19
C GLY A 25 -8.58 -44.21 14.82
N ASN A 26 -7.98 -45.07 14.00
CA ASN A 26 -7.64 -44.79 12.59
C ASN A 26 -8.90 -44.78 11.68
N VAL A 27 -9.87 -43.90 11.96
CA VAL A 27 -11.16 -43.84 11.24
C VAL A 27 -11.14 -42.81 10.10
N THR A 28 -10.28 -41.79 10.18
CA THR A 28 -10.32 -40.61 9.29
C THR A 28 -9.88 -40.89 7.84
N SER A 29 -8.78 -41.59 7.61
CA SER A 29 -8.17 -41.65 6.26
C SER A 29 -8.98 -42.43 5.21
N LEU A 30 -9.73 -43.48 5.61
CA LEU A 30 -10.44 -44.35 4.67
C LEU A 30 -11.86 -43.85 4.31
N HIS A 31 -12.41 -42.89 5.05
CA HIS A 31 -13.75 -42.35 4.78
C HIS A 31 -13.72 -41.12 3.85
N LEU A 32 -12.70 -40.26 3.95
CA LEU A 32 -12.54 -39.06 3.09
C LEU A 32 -12.53 -39.37 1.57
N TYR A 33 -12.03 -40.54 1.17
CA TYR A 33 -11.86 -40.88 -0.24
C TYR A 33 -13.14 -41.29 -0.99
N LYS A 34 -14.27 -41.58 -0.31
CA LYS A 34 -15.42 -42.27 -0.93
C LYS A 34 -16.54 -41.41 -1.52
N ARG A 35 -16.54 -40.08 -1.33
CA ARG A 35 -17.59 -39.16 -1.85
C ARG A 35 -17.09 -38.02 -2.74
N ASN A 36 -15.78 -37.93 -2.96
CA ASN A 36 -15.17 -36.83 -3.69
C ASN A 36 -15.62 -36.70 -5.16
N ASP A 37 -16.39 -37.65 -5.72
CA ASP A 37 -16.95 -37.60 -7.09
C ASP A 37 -18.27 -36.81 -7.21
N GLU A 38 -18.91 -36.42 -6.10
CA GLU A 38 -20.22 -35.75 -6.11
C GLU A 38 -20.14 -34.24 -6.45
N PHE A 39 -18.95 -33.64 -6.37
CA PHE A 39 -18.72 -32.23 -6.74
C PHE A 39 -18.50 -32.05 -8.23
N ALA A 40 -19.20 -31.07 -8.79
CA ALA A 40 -18.98 -30.64 -10.15
C ALA A 40 -17.54 -30.11 -10.35
N THR A 41 -17.00 -30.33 -11.54
CA THR A 41 -15.71 -29.75 -11.96
C THR A 41 -15.80 -28.24 -12.19
N SER A 42 -17.02 -27.77 -12.45
CA SER A 42 -17.34 -26.36 -12.70
C SER A 42 -18.54 -25.96 -11.84
N PRO A 43 -18.55 -24.73 -11.30
CA PRO A 43 -19.65 -24.21 -10.47
C PRO A 43 -20.96 -24.10 -11.28
N PRO A 44 -22.13 -24.06 -10.63
CA PRO A 44 -23.37 -23.71 -11.30
C PRO A 44 -23.33 -22.25 -11.79
N ALA A 45 -23.92 -21.99 -12.97
CA ALA A 45 -24.02 -20.65 -13.52
C ALA A 45 -24.78 -19.70 -12.56
N ARG A 46 -24.16 -18.58 -12.21
CA ARG A 46 -24.70 -17.60 -11.27
C ARG A 46 -25.66 -16.64 -11.99
N ALA A 47 -26.82 -16.37 -11.40
CA ALA A 47 -27.80 -15.44 -11.97
C ALA A 47 -27.38 -13.98 -11.62
N CYS A 48 -26.83 -13.28 -12.60
CA CYS A 48 -26.24 -11.95 -12.42
C CYS A 48 -27.22 -10.83 -12.78
N LYS A 49 -27.23 -9.76 -11.97
CA LYS A 49 -27.92 -8.52 -12.32
C LYS A 49 -26.94 -7.64 -13.08
N ALA A 50 -27.15 -7.46 -14.38
CA ALA A 50 -26.26 -6.71 -15.27
C ALA A 50 -26.13 -5.20 -14.97
N ARG A 51 -26.80 -4.67 -13.93
CA ARG A 51 -26.76 -3.25 -13.56
C ARG A 51 -26.15 -3.11 -12.17
N ARG A 52 -25.03 -2.39 -12.08
CA ARG A 52 -24.41 -1.94 -10.82
C ARG A 52 -25.39 -1.00 -10.11
N ILE A 53 -25.68 -1.29 -8.84
CA ILE A 53 -26.61 -0.51 -8.01
C ILE A 53 -25.93 -0.29 -6.66
N LEU A 54 -25.36 0.91 -6.48
CA LEU A 54 -24.73 1.36 -5.24
C LEU A 54 -25.80 1.90 -4.27
N THR A 55 -26.66 1.01 -3.76
CA THR A 55 -27.71 1.38 -2.80
C THR A 55 -27.68 0.48 -1.58
N GLY A 56 -27.57 1.09 -0.40
CA GLY A 56 -27.43 0.38 0.87
C GLY A 56 -26.02 -0.19 1.05
N HIS A 57 -25.89 -1.20 1.91
CA HIS A 57 -24.58 -1.65 2.38
C HIS A 57 -23.79 -2.57 1.43
N GLY A 58 -24.35 -2.96 0.27
CA GLY A 58 -23.70 -3.80 -0.73
C GLY A 58 -23.47 -5.29 -0.40
N PHE A 59 -23.34 -5.68 0.88
CA PHE A 59 -23.04 -7.06 1.29
C PHE A 59 -24.23 -8.04 1.12
N ALA A 60 -24.39 -8.62 -0.07
CA ALA A 60 -25.32 -9.74 -0.25
C ALA A 60 -24.82 -11.03 0.45
N ARG A 61 -25.77 -11.92 0.79
CA ARG A 61 -25.50 -13.23 1.44
C ARG A 61 -24.72 -13.16 2.76
N PHE A 62 -24.74 -12.01 3.46
CA PHE A 62 -24.16 -11.90 4.80
C PHE A 62 -24.79 -12.93 5.76
N SER A 63 -23.95 -13.73 6.41
CA SER A 63 -24.38 -14.77 7.36
C SER A 63 -23.30 -15.06 8.39
N TRP A 64 -23.70 -15.20 9.65
CA TRP A 64 -22.84 -15.68 10.73
C TRP A 64 -22.64 -17.19 10.63
N ILE A 65 -21.40 -17.65 10.76
CA ILE A 65 -21.07 -19.08 10.79
C ILE A 65 -21.36 -19.64 12.17
N THR A 66 -22.36 -20.52 12.27
CA THR A 66 -22.71 -21.24 13.49
C THR A 66 -22.32 -22.71 13.34
N SER A 67 -21.18 -23.06 13.92
CA SER A 67 -20.51 -24.34 13.74
C SER A 67 -19.87 -24.80 15.04
N GLU A 68 -19.87 -26.12 15.28
CA GLU A 68 -19.31 -26.73 16.50
C GLU A 68 -17.78 -26.94 16.46
N HIS A 69 -17.18 -26.68 15.29
CA HIS A 69 -15.73 -26.60 15.12
C HIS A 69 -15.14 -25.30 15.68
N LEU A 70 -15.94 -24.23 15.78
CA LEU A 70 -15.51 -22.93 16.29
C LEU A 70 -15.58 -22.85 17.83
N GLY A 71 -14.64 -22.13 18.43
CA GLY A 71 -14.61 -21.90 19.88
C GLY A 71 -15.70 -20.93 20.36
N PRO A 72 -16.09 -20.93 21.65
CA PRO A 72 -17.18 -20.07 22.15
C PRO A 72 -16.96 -18.55 22.00
N GLY A 73 -15.71 -18.11 21.80
CA GLY A 73 -15.37 -16.71 21.51
C GLY A 73 -15.19 -16.39 20.02
N ASP A 74 -15.10 -17.42 19.17
CA ASP A 74 -14.89 -17.25 17.74
C ASP A 74 -16.15 -16.70 17.07
N LYS A 75 -15.98 -15.65 16.25
CA LYS A 75 -17.07 -15.03 15.50
C LYS A 75 -16.63 -14.79 14.07
N ILE A 76 -17.16 -15.61 13.17
CA ILE A 76 -16.89 -15.54 11.74
C ILE A 76 -18.21 -15.24 11.03
N ALA A 77 -18.19 -14.27 10.12
CA ALA A 77 -19.23 -14.05 9.14
C ALA A 77 -18.69 -14.33 7.73
N ARG A 78 -19.59 -14.67 6.82
CA ARG A 78 -19.32 -14.69 5.38
C ARG A 78 -20.24 -13.75 4.64
N SER A 79 -19.80 -13.19 3.52
CA SER A 79 -20.65 -12.46 2.57
C SER A 79 -20.08 -12.51 1.16
N SER A 80 -20.86 -12.01 0.19
CA SER A 80 -20.29 -11.47 -1.05
C SER A 80 -19.42 -10.23 -0.77
N ALA A 81 -18.59 -9.87 -1.74
CA ALA A 81 -17.95 -8.56 -1.78
C ALA A 81 -19.01 -7.43 -1.86
N PRO A 82 -18.73 -6.24 -1.31
CA PRO A 82 -19.70 -5.15 -1.29
C PRO A 82 -20.02 -4.71 -2.73
N HIS A 83 -21.32 -4.62 -3.04
CA HIS A 83 -21.85 -4.16 -4.33
C HIS A 83 -21.55 -5.06 -5.54
N TYR A 84 -21.06 -6.28 -5.32
CA TYR A 84 -20.72 -7.26 -6.36
C TYR A 84 -21.84 -7.45 -7.40
N ASN A 85 -21.53 -7.12 -8.66
CA ASN A 85 -22.41 -7.19 -9.83
C ASN A 85 -22.14 -8.40 -10.74
N CYS A 86 -21.30 -9.35 -10.30
CA CYS A 86 -20.70 -10.47 -11.04
C CYS A 86 -19.29 -10.31 -11.61
N LYS A 87 -18.60 -9.19 -11.41
CA LYS A 87 -17.14 -9.10 -11.67
C LYS A 87 -16.35 -8.93 -10.38
N ASP A 88 -15.16 -9.54 -10.34
CA ASP A 88 -14.32 -9.58 -9.14
C ASP A 88 -13.64 -8.23 -8.83
N PHE A 89 -13.68 -7.26 -9.76
CA PHE A 89 -13.17 -5.88 -9.57
C PHE A 89 -14.25 -4.86 -9.15
N ASP A 90 -15.54 -5.16 -9.34
CA ASP A 90 -16.67 -4.26 -9.11
C ASP A 90 -17.03 -4.13 -7.61
N GLN A 91 -16.06 -3.77 -6.78
CA GLN A 91 -16.14 -3.81 -5.32
C GLN A 91 -15.94 -2.42 -4.71
N GLU A 92 -16.99 -1.91 -4.09
CA GLU A 92 -17.02 -0.54 -3.60
C GLU A 92 -17.60 -0.50 -2.19
N LEU A 93 -16.83 0.02 -1.25
CA LEU A 93 -17.25 0.27 0.12
C LEU A 93 -17.83 1.69 0.21
N THR A 94 -19.13 1.79 0.46
CA THR A 94 -19.78 3.07 0.76
C THR A 94 -19.85 3.32 2.26
N ASP A 95 -20.28 4.51 2.67
CA ASP A 95 -20.53 4.83 4.08
C ASP A 95 -21.53 3.84 4.71
N GLU A 96 -22.56 3.40 3.99
CA GLU A 96 -23.50 2.39 4.46
C GLU A 96 -22.88 0.99 4.56
N SER A 97 -21.90 0.65 3.72
CA SER A 97 -21.09 -0.56 3.91
C SER A 97 -20.32 -0.50 5.22
N ILE A 98 -19.70 0.64 5.52
CA ILE A 98 -18.93 0.84 6.76
C ILE A 98 -19.83 0.89 8.00
N GLU A 99 -20.98 1.56 7.92
CA GLU A 99 -22.01 1.52 8.98
C GLU A 99 -22.46 0.08 9.24
N PHE A 100 -22.69 -0.72 8.18
CA PHE A 100 -23.06 -2.12 8.31
C PHE A 100 -21.98 -2.96 8.99
N LEU A 101 -20.71 -2.84 8.59
CA LEU A 101 -19.60 -3.55 9.24
C LEU A 101 -19.48 -3.16 10.72
N THR A 102 -19.55 -1.87 11.03
CA THR A 102 -19.49 -1.32 12.39
C THR A 102 -20.65 -1.81 13.25
N LYS A 103 -21.88 -1.78 12.72
CA LYS A 103 -23.11 -2.26 13.36
C LYS A 103 -23.09 -3.77 13.63
N HIS A 104 -22.45 -4.55 12.77
CA HIS A 104 -22.20 -5.97 12.98
C HIS A 104 -20.92 -6.25 13.81
N ASN A 105 -20.24 -5.20 14.29
CA ASN A 105 -19.01 -5.25 15.07
C ASN A 105 -17.91 -6.07 14.35
N ILE A 106 -17.81 -5.96 13.03
CA ILE A 106 -16.72 -6.55 12.25
C ILE A 106 -15.45 -5.73 12.51
N HIS A 107 -14.42 -6.38 13.03
CA HIS A 107 -13.12 -5.76 13.33
C HIS A 107 -12.04 -6.12 12.31
N HIS A 108 -12.27 -7.16 11.50
CA HIS A 108 -11.32 -7.65 10.51
C HIS A 108 -12.04 -8.22 9.29
N VAL A 109 -11.41 -8.07 8.12
CA VAL A 109 -11.91 -8.55 6.83
C VAL A 109 -10.82 -9.38 6.15
N ILE A 110 -11.18 -10.59 5.70
CA ILE A 110 -10.36 -11.45 4.84
C ILE A 110 -11.00 -11.48 3.45
N SER A 111 -10.29 -10.97 2.44
CA SER A 111 -10.78 -10.90 1.05
C SER A 111 -10.05 -11.88 0.16
N LEU A 112 -10.82 -12.72 -0.54
CA LEU A 112 -10.37 -13.82 -1.40
C LEU A 112 -10.57 -13.53 -2.89
N ASN A 113 -10.69 -12.24 -3.24
CA ASN A 113 -10.94 -11.76 -4.59
C ASN A 113 -9.68 -11.66 -5.43
N ALA A 114 -9.78 -11.85 -6.74
CA ALA A 114 -8.65 -11.65 -7.65
C ALA A 114 -8.01 -10.26 -7.45
N HIS A 115 -8.86 -9.22 -7.27
CA HIS A 115 -8.43 -7.84 -7.02
C HIS A 115 -8.40 -7.45 -5.53
N ALA A 116 -8.22 -8.41 -4.61
CA ALA A 116 -8.22 -8.14 -3.16
C ALA A 116 -7.17 -7.09 -2.74
N LYS A 117 -6.08 -6.91 -3.50
CA LYS A 117 -5.00 -5.95 -3.21
C LYS A 117 -5.35 -4.46 -3.48
N SER A 118 -6.62 -4.12 -3.74
CA SER A 118 -7.06 -2.73 -3.95
C SER A 118 -6.58 -1.77 -2.84
N SER A 119 -5.86 -0.72 -3.26
CA SER A 119 -5.38 0.37 -2.42
C SER A 119 -6.54 1.12 -1.76
N VAL A 120 -7.60 1.41 -2.54
CA VAL A 120 -8.84 2.09 -2.08
C VAL A 120 -9.55 1.31 -0.96
N ILE A 121 -9.82 0.01 -1.14
CA ILE A 121 -10.46 -0.82 -0.11
C ILE A 121 -9.61 -0.88 1.16
N THR A 122 -8.29 -0.99 1.01
CA THR A 122 -7.35 -1.02 2.13
C THR A 122 -7.34 0.30 2.91
N GLY A 123 -7.41 1.44 2.22
CA GLY A 123 -7.52 2.77 2.82
C GLY A 123 -8.80 2.94 3.64
N ILE A 124 -9.96 2.73 3.01
CA ILE A 124 -11.28 2.93 3.64
C ILE A 124 -11.44 2.05 4.90
N LEU A 125 -11.03 0.77 4.85
CA LEU A 125 -11.11 -0.12 6.01
C LEU A 125 -10.16 0.33 7.13
N LYS A 126 -8.93 0.73 6.79
CA LYS A 126 -7.92 1.22 7.76
C LYS A 126 -8.37 2.51 8.46
N GLU A 127 -8.92 3.46 7.72
CA GLU A 127 -9.47 4.72 8.26
C GLU A 127 -10.59 4.46 9.28
N ASN A 128 -11.36 3.40 9.08
CA ASN A 128 -12.43 2.97 9.98
C ASN A 128 -11.98 1.96 11.05
N ASN A 129 -10.68 1.77 11.24
CA ASN A 129 -10.07 0.84 12.22
C ASN A 129 -10.48 -0.64 12.02
N ILE A 130 -10.86 -1.03 10.80
CA ILE A 130 -11.14 -2.41 10.41
C ILE A 130 -9.86 -2.97 9.77
N GLY A 131 -9.29 -4.02 10.36
CA GLY A 131 -8.12 -4.68 9.78
C GLY A 131 -8.46 -5.39 8.46
N TYR A 132 -7.51 -5.45 7.53
CA TYR A 132 -7.73 -6.04 6.20
C TYR A 132 -6.62 -7.01 5.81
N THR A 133 -6.98 -8.21 5.37
CA THR A 133 -6.05 -9.23 4.87
C THR A 133 -6.42 -9.64 3.44
N PRO A 134 -5.74 -9.09 2.42
CA PRO A 134 -5.98 -9.43 1.02
C PRO A 134 -5.22 -10.72 0.63
N ILE A 135 -5.97 -11.73 0.19
CA ILE A 135 -5.48 -13.03 -0.26
C ILE A 135 -6.01 -13.24 -1.68
N PRO A 136 -5.33 -12.74 -2.73
CA PRO A 136 -5.90 -12.74 -4.07
C PRO A 136 -5.93 -14.16 -4.67
N ILE A 137 -7.15 -14.69 -4.87
CA ILE A 137 -7.39 -16.01 -5.48
C ILE A 137 -8.25 -15.80 -6.74
N PRO A 138 -7.81 -16.24 -7.93
CA PRO A 138 -8.60 -16.17 -9.16
C PRO A 138 -9.96 -16.89 -9.01
N ASP A 139 -11.01 -16.48 -9.74
CA ASP A 139 -12.33 -17.10 -9.51
C ASP A 139 -12.32 -18.61 -9.78
N TYR A 140 -13.15 -19.32 -9.01
CA TYR A 140 -13.27 -20.78 -8.99
C TYR A 140 -12.01 -21.59 -8.65
N SER A 141 -10.87 -20.92 -8.48
CA SER A 141 -9.62 -21.55 -8.05
C SER A 141 -9.68 -21.99 -6.58
N THR A 142 -8.69 -22.81 -6.20
CA THR A 142 -8.53 -23.31 -4.83
C THR A 142 -7.41 -22.53 -4.16
N PRO A 143 -7.63 -21.93 -2.98
CA PRO A 143 -6.54 -21.33 -2.21
C PRO A 143 -5.46 -22.37 -1.89
N SER A 144 -4.18 -21.98 -1.95
CA SER A 144 -3.07 -22.87 -1.58
C SER A 144 -3.06 -23.15 -0.06
N LEU A 145 -2.29 -24.14 0.39
CA LEU A 145 -2.12 -24.39 1.83
C LEU A 145 -1.61 -23.14 2.57
N ARG A 146 -0.72 -22.37 1.93
CA ARG A 146 -0.18 -21.11 2.46
C ARG A 146 -1.24 -20.00 2.54
N ASP A 147 -2.15 -19.93 1.57
CA ASP A 147 -3.27 -18.99 1.59
C ASP A 147 -4.24 -19.32 2.72
N LEU A 148 -4.62 -20.60 2.86
CA LEU A 148 -5.50 -21.08 3.94
C LEU A 148 -4.89 -20.80 5.32
N GLN A 149 -3.58 -21.05 5.47
CA GLN A 149 -2.84 -20.73 6.69
C GLN A 149 -2.84 -19.23 6.98
N ARG A 150 -2.49 -18.38 6.00
CA ARG A 150 -2.47 -16.92 6.15
C ARG A 150 -3.84 -16.32 6.52
N GLY A 151 -4.92 -16.87 5.96
CA GLY A 151 -6.28 -16.48 6.34
C GLY A 151 -6.62 -16.86 7.77
N TYR A 152 -6.16 -18.03 8.22
CA TYR A 152 -6.34 -18.49 9.59
C TYR A 152 -5.51 -17.72 10.63
N GLU A 153 -4.24 -17.39 10.30
CA GLU A 153 -3.39 -16.51 11.10
C GLU A 153 -4.08 -15.15 11.34
N ALA A 154 -4.51 -14.51 10.26
CA ALA A 154 -5.17 -13.21 10.33
C ALA A 154 -6.51 -13.25 11.12
N PHE A 155 -7.27 -14.34 10.99
CA PHE A 155 -8.45 -14.58 11.83
C PHE A 155 -8.08 -14.70 13.32
N ARG A 156 -6.98 -15.38 13.67
CA ARG A 156 -6.53 -15.54 15.07
C ARG A 156 -6.00 -14.25 15.69
N GLU A 157 -5.35 -13.41 14.89
CA GLU A 157 -4.81 -12.12 15.34
C GLU A 157 -5.89 -11.04 15.49
N SER A 158 -7.04 -11.22 14.82
CA SER A 158 -8.22 -10.37 14.99
C SER A 158 -8.73 -10.39 16.43
N LYS A 159 -8.94 -9.19 16.99
CA LYS A 159 -9.49 -8.99 18.35
C LYS A 159 -11.02 -9.13 18.42
N GLY A 160 -11.67 -9.50 17.32
CA GLY A 160 -13.12 -9.54 17.25
C GLY A 160 -13.68 -10.23 16.01
N PRO A 161 -14.99 -10.06 15.74
CA PRO A 161 -15.66 -10.66 14.62
C PRO A 161 -14.97 -10.40 13.28
N THR A 162 -14.74 -11.47 12.52
CA THR A 162 -14.06 -11.43 11.24
C THR A 162 -15.03 -11.75 10.11
N LEU A 163 -15.05 -10.93 9.06
CA LEU A 163 -15.84 -11.16 7.86
C LEU A 163 -14.94 -11.72 6.75
N ILE A 164 -15.39 -12.78 6.10
CA ILE A 164 -14.70 -13.42 4.98
C ILE A 164 -15.53 -13.25 3.72
N TRP A 165 -14.92 -12.75 2.65
CA TRP A 165 -15.63 -12.60 1.37
C TRP A 165 -14.78 -12.96 0.16
N CYS A 166 -15.49 -13.28 -0.92
CA CYS A 166 -15.06 -13.22 -2.31
C CYS A 166 -16.24 -12.64 -3.11
N GLY A 167 -16.12 -12.48 -4.42
CA GLY A 167 -17.08 -11.77 -5.26
C GLY A 167 -18.51 -12.22 -4.96
N TYR A 168 -18.81 -13.50 -5.20
CA TYR A 168 -20.12 -14.05 -4.87
C TYR A 168 -20.30 -14.44 -3.38
N GLY A 169 -19.24 -14.65 -2.60
CA GLY A 169 -19.36 -15.12 -1.21
C GLY A 169 -19.59 -16.62 -1.03
N SER A 170 -19.32 -17.40 -2.08
CA SER A 170 -19.31 -18.88 -2.10
C SER A 170 -17.98 -19.38 -2.69
N GLY A 171 -17.75 -20.70 -2.70
CA GLY A 171 -16.57 -21.31 -3.29
C GLY A 171 -15.31 -20.96 -2.50
N ARG A 172 -14.57 -19.95 -2.96
CA ARG A 172 -13.38 -19.40 -2.29
C ARG A 172 -13.69 -19.02 -0.84
N THR A 173 -14.79 -18.32 -0.59
CA THR A 173 -15.24 -17.96 0.77
C THR A 173 -15.56 -19.18 1.62
N GLY A 174 -16.32 -20.14 1.07
CA GLY A 174 -16.67 -21.37 1.76
C GLY A 174 -15.46 -22.22 2.11
N ALA A 175 -14.46 -22.25 1.23
CA ALA A 175 -13.20 -22.95 1.45
C ALA A 175 -12.41 -22.31 2.59
N MET A 176 -12.28 -20.99 2.64
CA MET A 176 -11.58 -20.34 3.75
C MET A 176 -12.31 -20.49 5.09
N VAL A 177 -13.65 -20.39 5.12
CA VAL A 177 -14.45 -20.67 6.32
C VAL A 177 -14.19 -22.10 6.82
N SER A 178 -14.31 -23.09 5.92
CA SER A 178 -14.08 -24.50 6.26
C SER A 178 -12.63 -24.77 6.69
N ALA A 179 -11.65 -24.06 6.13
CA ALA A 179 -10.26 -24.17 6.54
C ALA A 179 -10.04 -23.66 7.96
N ILE A 180 -10.63 -22.53 8.34
CA ILE A 180 -10.55 -22.00 9.71
C ILE A 180 -11.24 -22.95 10.71
N GLU A 181 -12.36 -23.55 10.33
CA GLU A 181 -13.01 -24.61 11.11
C GLU A 181 -12.10 -25.83 11.28
N ILE A 182 -11.48 -26.32 10.20
CA ILE A 182 -10.49 -27.42 10.22
C ILE A 182 -9.31 -27.09 11.15
N PHE A 183 -8.77 -25.87 11.09
CA PHE A 183 -7.68 -25.47 11.98
C PHE A 183 -8.13 -25.42 13.45
N ARG A 184 -9.27 -24.79 13.76
CA ARG A 184 -9.84 -24.72 15.12
C ARG A 184 -10.17 -26.09 15.70
N GLU A 185 -10.72 -26.98 14.87
CA GLU A 185 -10.96 -28.37 15.22
C GLU A 185 -9.63 -29.06 15.58
N ASN A 186 -8.57 -28.83 14.80
CA ASN A 186 -7.27 -29.43 15.05
C ASN A 186 -6.52 -28.90 16.29
N GLU A 187 -6.90 -27.73 16.82
CA GLU A 187 -6.47 -27.19 18.12
C GLU A 187 -7.15 -27.91 19.32
N LYS A 188 -8.11 -28.82 19.07
CA LYS A 188 -8.71 -29.67 20.11
C LYS A 188 -7.81 -30.85 20.48
N ALA A 189 -7.97 -31.32 21.72
CA ALA A 189 -7.21 -32.47 22.26
C ALA A 189 -7.57 -33.79 21.55
N ARG A 190 -8.81 -33.88 21.07
CA ARG A 190 -9.31 -34.84 20.08
C ARG A 190 -9.97 -34.01 18.98
N PRO A 191 -9.36 -33.88 17.80
CA PRO A 191 -10.03 -33.29 16.66
C PRO A 191 -10.95 -34.32 16.02
N ASP A 192 -12.14 -33.89 15.65
CA ASP A 192 -12.94 -34.59 14.65
C ASP A 192 -12.53 -34.12 13.23
N ALA A 193 -13.00 -34.81 12.19
CA ALA A 193 -12.77 -34.38 10.81
C ALA A 193 -13.97 -33.56 10.32
N VAL A 194 -13.72 -32.38 9.75
CA VAL A 194 -14.77 -31.61 9.08
C VAL A 194 -15.23 -32.38 7.85
N THR A 195 -16.54 -32.54 7.73
CA THR A 195 -17.18 -33.43 6.77
C THR A 195 -17.58 -32.73 5.49
N GLN A 196 -17.94 -33.52 4.48
CA GLN A 196 -18.40 -33.01 3.19
C GLN A 196 -19.72 -32.21 3.32
N ASP A 197 -20.62 -32.65 4.20
CA ASP A 197 -21.90 -31.99 4.47
C ASP A 197 -21.68 -30.59 5.11
N GLU A 198 -20.57 -30.40 5.85
CA GLU A 198 -20.15 -29.10 6.40
C GLU A 198 -19.50 -28.19 5.35
N TYR A 199 -18.70 -28.74 4.44
CA TYR A 199 -18.22 -27.99 3.27
C TYR A 199 -19.41 -27.46 2.42
N ASP A 200 -20.47 -28.27 2.24
CA ASP A 200 -21.70 -27.87 1.54
C ASP A 200 -22.48 -26.77 2.29
N LYS A 201 -22.62 -26.91 3.61
CA LYS A 201 -23.20 -25.89 4.50
C LYS A 201 -22.45 -24.55 4.39
N ASN A 202 -21.12 -24.60 4.28
CA ASN A 202 -20.26 -23.44 4.05
C ASN A 202 -20.21 -22.99 2.58
N SER A 203 -20.85 -23.73 1.67
CA SER A 203 -20.95 -23.47 0.24
C SER A 203 -19.60 -23.44 -0.48
N VAL A 204 -18.76 -24.43 -0.20
CA VAL A 204 -17.64 -24.81 -1.09
C VAL A 204 -18.24 -25.25 -2.44
N GLU A 205 -17.64 -24.83 -3.57
CA GLU A 205 -18.29 -24.95 -4.90
C GLU A 205 -17.64 -26.00 -5.81
N THR A 206 -16.32 -26.18 -5.74
CA THR A 206 -15.60 -27.01 -6.72
C THR A 206 -14.92 -28.21 -6.09
N ARG A 207 -14.83 -29.30 -6.87
CA ARG A 207 -14.10 -30.51 -6.47
C ARG A 207 -12.62 -30.24 -6.12
N ALA A 208 -12.01 -29.21 -6.73
CA ALA A 208 -10.65 -28.80 -6.42
C ALA A 208 -10.56 -28.20 -5.00
N GLN A 209 -11.54 -27.38 -4.61
CA GLN A 209 -11.60 -26.78 -3.27
C GLN A 209 -11.77 -27.86 -2.19
N CYS A 210 -12.70 -28.81 -2.36
CA CYS A 210 -12.85 -29.95 -1.43
C CYS A 210 -11.55 -30.75 -1.28
N LYS A 211 -10.85 -31.06 -2.39
CA LYS A 211 -9.54 -31.73 -2.35
C LYS A 211 -8.46 -30.93 -1.62
N GLY A 212 -8.49 -29.60 -1.73
CA GLY A 212 -7.60 -28.69 -1.00
C GLY A 212 -7.84 -28.74 0.52
N LEU A 213 -9.11 -28.74 0.94
CA LEU A 213 -9.51 -28.89 2.35
C LEU A 213 -9.17 -30.28 2.89
N ASP A 214 -9.43 -31.35 2.13
CA ASP A 214 -9.03 -32.71 2.52
C ASP A 214 -7.51 -32.85 2.63
N ARG A 215 -6.75 -32.12 1.79
CA ARG A 215 -5.28 -32.03 1.93
C ARG A 215 -4.92 -31.29 3.20
N LEU A 216 -5.57 -30.16 3.50
CA LEU A 216 -5.38 -29.43 4.76
C LEU A 216 -5.60 -30.34 5.97
N GLN A 217 -6.70 -31.10 6.01
CA GLN A 217 -6.97 -32.07 7.09
C GLN A 217 -5.86 -33.14 7.20
N ARG A 218 -5.38 -33.68 6.06
CA ARG A 218 -4.27 -34.65 6.06
C ARG A 218 -2.95 -34.07 6.55
N VAL A 219 -2.59 -32.84 6.16
CA VAL A 219 -1.32 -32.22 6.60
C VAL A 219 -1.40 -31.64 8.01
N LEU A 220 -2.60 -31.51 8.57
CA LEU A 220 -2.85 -31.17 9.97
C LEU A 220 -2.82 -32.40 10.89
N ASP A 221 -3.14 -33.58 10.37
CA ASP A 221 -2.72 -34.85 10.99
C ASP A 221 -1.21 -35.07 10.83
N VAL A 222 -0.58 -35.66 11.85
CA VAL A 222 0.88 -35.81 11.87
C VAL A 222 1.39 -37.00 11.04
N GLU A 223 0.56 -38.01 10.78
CA GLU A 223 0.95 -39.10 9.87
C GLU A 223 0.87 -38.61 8.42
N GLY A 224 -0.19 -37.89 8.07
CA GLY A 224 -0.34 -37.27 6.74
C GLY A 224 0.69 -36.17 6.46
N ALA A 225 1.02 -35.32 7.45
CA ALA A 225 2.12 -34.35 7.34
C ALA A 225 3.46 -35.03 7.00
N VAL A 226 3.82 -36.07 7.77
CA VAL A 226 5.06 -36.82 7.55
C VAL A 226 5.08 -37.53 6.20
N GLN A 227 3.93 -38.04 5.74
CA GLN A 227 3.80 -38.62 4.40
C GLN A 227 4.04 -37.58 3.30
N GLU A 228 3.39 -36.42 3.34
CA GLU A 228 3.54 -35.39 2.30
C GLU A 228 4.96 -34.78 2.28
N ILE A 229 5.61 -34.60 3.44
CA ILE A 229 7.02 -34.20 3.52
C ILE A 229 7.95 -35.28 2.92
N SER A 230 7.64 -36.56 3.13
CA SER A 230 8.40 -37.67 2.55
C SER A 230 8.28 -37.69 1.01
N VAL A 231 7.11 -37.38 0.45
CA VAL A 231 6.93 -37.19 -1.00
C VAL A 231 7.78 -36.02 -1.54
N GLY A 232 8.02 -34.98 -0.72
CA GLY A 232 8.99 -33.92 -1.01
C GLY A 232 10.42 -34.45 -1.16
N GLN A 233 10.87 -35.28 -0.23
CA GLN A 233 12.19 -35.92 -0.27
C GLN A 233 12.32 -36.91 -1.45
N GLU A 234 11.33 -37.77 -1.67
CA GLU A 234 11.31 -38.74 -2.78
C GLU A 234 11.36 -38.04 -4.14
N ALA A 235 10.61 -36.94 -4.32
CA ALA A 235 10.64 -36.16 -5.55
C ALA A 235 12.03 -35.54 -5.81
N TYR A 236 12.75 -35.10 -4.76
CA TYR A 236 14.13 -34.64 -4.86
C TYR A 236 15.09 -35.76 -5.29
N GLU A 237 14.95 -36.97 -4.73
CA GLU A 237 15.77 -38.13 -5.11
C GLU A 237 15.50 -38.58 -6.57
N GLU A 238 14.23 -38.54 -7.02
CA GLU A 238 13.88 -38.72 -8.43
C GLU A 238 14.53 -37.64 -9.33
N ALA A 239 14.46 -36.37 -8.92
CA ALA A 239 15.02 -35.24 -9.67
C ALA A 239 16.55 -35.32 -9.81
N GLN A 240 17.25 -35.66 -8.72
CA GLN A 240 18.69 -35.84 -8.73
C GLN A 240 19.11 -37.00 -9.65
N THR A 241 18.35 -38.10 -9.65
CA THR A 241 18.60 -39.26 -10.51
C THR A 241 18.42 -38.89 -11.99
N ALA A 242 17.28 -38.30 -12.35
CA ALA A 242 16.98 -37.92 -13.73
C ALA A 242 17.96 -36.85 -14.27
N ALA A 243 18.40 -35.90 -13.45
CA ALA A 243 19.43 -34.94 -13.82
C ALA A 243 20.79 -35.60 -14.10
N ALA A 244 21.19 -36.59 -13.29
CA ALA A 244 22.41 -37.35 -13.53
C ALA A 244 22.32 -38.18 -14.83
N GLU A 245 21.17 -38.77 -15.12
CA GLU A 245 20.92 -39.49 -16.39
C GLU A 245 20.98 -38.55 -17.61
N TYR A 246 20.38 -37.36 -17.51
CA TYR A 246 20.50 -36.31 -18.53
C TYR A 246 21.97 -35.95 -18.81
N LEU A 247 22.76 -35.69 -17.76
CA LEU A 247 24.18 -35.32 -17.89
C LEU A 247 25.04 -36.43 -18.52
N MET A 248 24.67 -37.70 -18.33
CA MET A 248 25.35 -38.86 -18.93
C MET A 248 24.89 -39.18 -20.36
N THR A 249 23.77 -38.61 -20.83
CA THR A 249 23.16 -38.97 -22.11
C THR A 249 23.82 -38.22 -23.28
N SER A 250 24.66 -38.93 -24.04
CA SER A 250 25.43 -38.37 -25.15
C SER A 250 24.70 -38.31 -26.51
N GLN A 251 23.62 -39.08 -26.70
CA GLN A 251 22.85 -39.08 -27.95
C GLN A 251 21.83 -37.93 -27.99
N SER A 252 21.85 -37.11 -29.04
CA SER A 252 21.07 -35.86 -29.11
C SER A 252 19.55 -36.06 -28.96
N GLN A 253 18.96 -37.07 -29.61
CA GLN A 253 17.52 -37.35 -29.50
C GLN A 253 17.12 -37.81 -28.09
N SER A 254 17.85 -38.78 -27.52
CA SER A 254 17.59 -39.24 -26.15
C SER A 254 17.84 -38.15 -25.11
N ARG A 255 18.81 -37.26 -25.36
CA ARG A 255 19.16 -36.16 -24.43
C ARG A 255 18.01 -35.17 -24.25
N SER A 256 17.30 -34.81 -25.30
CA SER A 256 16.12 -33.91 -25.20
C SER A 256 14.97 -34.55 -24.40
N LEU A 257 14.74 -35.86 -24.56
CA LEU A 257 13.75 -36.58 -23.75
C LEU A 257 14.17 -36.66 -22.27
N ALA A 258 15.41 -37.09 -21.99
CA ALA A 258 15.96 -37.16 -20.63
C ALA A 258 15.95 -35.78 -19.95
N MET A 259 16.16 -34.71 -20.70
CA MET A 259 16.08 -33.32 -20.23
C MET A 259 14.66 -32.93 -19.80
N THR A 260 13.68 -33.24 -20.65
CA THR A 260 12.25 -32.96 -20.38
C THR A 260 11.78 -33.71 -19.14
N GLU A 261 12.19 -34.97 -19.00
CA GLU A 261 11.92 -35.78 -17.82
C GLU A 261 12.61 -35.21 -16.57
N ALA A 262 13.93 -34.96 -16.62
CA ALA A 262 14.66 -34.35 -15.52
C ALA A 262 14.04 -33.04 -15.06
N ARG A 263 13.71 -32.12 -15.96
CA ARG A 263 13.05 -30.85 -15.64
C ARG A 263 11.67 -31.03 -15.00
N SER A 264 10.87 -31.97 -15.50
CA SER A 264 9.57 -32.32 -14.89
C SER A 264 9.74 -32.82 -13.45
N LYS A 265 10.73 -33.69 -13.20
CA LYS A 265 11.07 -34.18 -11.86
C LYS A 265 11.60 -33.07 -10.94
N ILE A 266 12.48 -32.19 -11.44
CA ILE A 266 13.04 -31.07 -10.68
C ILE A 266 11.95 -30.07 -10.30
N ASN A 267 11.08 -29.69 -11.23
CA ASN A 267 9.95 -28.79 -10.95
C ASN A 267 8.98 -29.40 -9.93
N ARG A 268 8.70 -30.71 -10.03
CA ARG A 268 7.95 -31.47 -9.01
C ARG A 268 8.64 -31.37 -7.65
N ALA A 269 9.95 -31.61 -7.58
CA ALA A 269 10.72 -31.56 -6.34
C ALA A 269 10.72 -30.17 -5.67
N VAL A 270 10.95 -29.10 -6.44
CA VAL A 270 10.90 -27.71 -5.92
C VAL A 270 9.50 -27.40 -5.38
N SER A 271 8.45 -27.77 -6.10
CA SER A 271 7.06 -27.57 -5.66
C SER A 271 6.71 -28.37 -4.40
N THR A 272 7.04 -29.67 -4.33
CA THR A 272 6.71 -30.51 -3.18
C THR A 272 7.57 -30.19 -1.94
N LEU A 273 8.80 -29.68 -2.11
CA LEU A 273 9.62 -29.18 -1.00
C LEU A 273 9.11 -27.84 -0.45
N SER A 274 8.61 -26.94 -1.31
CA SER A 274 7.94 -25.70 -0.90
C SER A 274 6.64 -25.99 -0.11
N ASP A 275 5.86 -26.96 -0.58
CA ASP A 275 4.70 -27.48 0.17
C ASP A 275 5.14 -28.09 1.50
N ALA A 276 6.21 -28.90 1.53
CA ALA A 276 6.72 -29.51 2.75
C ALA A 276 7.18 -28.47 3.80
N ALA A 277 7.77 -27.35 3.36
CA ALA A 277 8.11 -26.23 4.24
C ALA A 277 6.85 -25.58 4.84
N THR A 278 5.82 -25.35 4.02
CA THR A 278 4.52 -24.82 4.45
C THR A 278 3.83 -25.75 5.45
N ILE A 279 3.86 -27.07 5.20
CA ILE A 279 3.30 -28.10 6.10
C ILE A 279 4.00 -28.10 7.47
N ILE A 280 5.31 -27.86 7.49
CA ILE A 280 6.09 -27.78 8.74
C ILE A 280 5.74 -26.54 9.56
N ASP A 281 5.55 -25.38 8.94
CA ASP A 281 5.09 -24.17 9.62
C ASP A 281 3.66 -24.35 10.17
N ILE A 282 2.73 -24.91 9.37
CA ILE A 282 1.38 -25.31 9.81
C ILE A 282 1.43 -26.20 11.08
N GLN A 283 2.31 -27.21 11.10
CA GLN A 283 2.46 -28.08 12.27
C GLN A 283 3.06 -27.34 13.47
N GLN A 284 4.07 -26.49 13.25
CA GLN A 284 4.73 -25.70 14.30
C GLN A 284 3.74 -24.72 14.98
N GLN A 285 2.93 -24.01 14.20
CA GLN A 285 1.95 -23.06 14.72
C GLN A 285 0.82 -23.74 15.51
N ASN A 286 0.35 -24.87 15.01
CA ASN A 286 -0.67 -25.67 15.69
C ASN A 286 -0.14 -26.31 16.99
N ASP A 287 1.08 -26.86 16.98
CA ASP A 287 1.72 -27.36 18.20
C ASP A 287 1.98 -26.25 19.21
N ARG A 288 2.28 -25.02 18.76
CA ARG A 288 2.35 -23.84 19.61
C ARG A 288 1.00 -23.54 20.28
N THR A 289 -0.16 -23.64 19.60
CA THR A 289 -1.44 -23.50 20.32
C THR A 289 -1.67 -24.62 21.33
N LEU A 290 -1.39 -25.88 20.96
CA LEU A 290 -1.57 -27.00 21.88
C LEU A 290 -0.70 -26.83 23.14
N LEU A 291 0.51 -26.28 22.99
CA LEU A 291 1.39 -25.87 24.08
C LEU A 291 0.81 -24.74 24.93
N ASP A 292 0.36 -23.65 24.32
CA ASP A 292 -0.20 -22.49 25.02
C ASP A 292 -1.48 -22.90 25.79
N ARG A 293 -2.32 -23.77 25.21
CA ARG A 293 -3.49 -24.40 25.87
C ARG A 293 -3.07 -25.30 27.04
N ALA A 294 -2.01 -26.10 26.91
CA ALA A 294 -1.52 -26.92 28.00
C ALA A 294 -1.02 -26.07 29.19
N LEU A 295 -0.34 -24.95 28.90
CA LEU A 295 0.09 -23.98 29.91
C LEU A 295 -1.10 -23.30 30.60
N GLU A 296 -2.12 -22.87 29.84
CA GLU A 296 -3.34 -22.28 30.39
C GLU A 296 -4.07 -23.23 31.35
N ILE A 297 -4.17 -24.52 30.98
CA ILE A 297 -4.85 -25.52 31.82
C ILE A 297 -4.07 -25.78 33.13
N VAL A 298 -2.72 -25.81 33.08
CA VAL A 298 -1.87 -25.94 34.28
C VAL A 298 -1.94 -24.70 35.17
N ALA A 299 -2.00 -23.51 34.57
CA ALA A 299 -2.10 -22.25 35.30
C ALA A 299 -3.45 -22.06 36.01
N ASN A 300 -4.51 -22.77 35.61
CA ASN A 300 -5.86 -22.62 36.16
C ASN A 300 -6.01 -23.34 37.53
N PRO A 301 -6.20 -22.61 38.66
CA PRO A 301 -6.25 -23.22 39.98
C PRO A 301 -7.43 -24.17 40.22
N VAL A 302 -8.52 -24.05 39.45
CA VAL A 302 -9.76 -24.81 39.65
C VAL A 302 -9.61 -26.28 39.22
N ARG A 303 -8.59 -26.62 38.42
CA ARG A 303 -8.34 -27.97 37.90
C ARG A 303 -7.26 -28.76 38.66
N GLN A 304 -6.81 -28.26 39.81
CA GLN A 304 -5.64 -28.77 40.53
C GLN A 304 -5.97 -29.98 41.44
N GLY A 305 -5.90 -31.20 40.88
CA GLY A 305 -5.94 -32.47 41.63
C GLY A 305 -4.55 -33.05 41.92
N ILE A 306 -4.47 -34.11 42.75
CA ILE A 306 -3.19 -34.77 43.07
C ILE A 306 -2.57 -35.41 41.82
N TRP A 307 -1.47 -34.82 41.34
CA TRP A 307 -0.73 -35.24 40.16
C TRP A 307 0.05 -36.55 40.39
N LYS A 308 -0.05 -37.49 39.45
CA LYS A 308 0.90 -38.60 39.30
C LYS A 308 1.85 -38.30 38.15
N THR A 309 3.04 -37.82 38.50
CA THR A 309 4.27 -37.63 37.70
C THR A 309 4.07 -37.30 36.20
N PRO A 310 4.33 -36.06 35.74
CA PRO A 310 4.08 -35.66 34.36
C PRO A 310 4.78 -36.53 33.32
N LEU A 311 4.01 -36.99 32.33
CA LEU A 311 4.50 -37.67 31.11
C LEU A 311 5.44 -36.79 30.25
N VAL A 312 5.52 -35.49 30.55
CA VAL A 312 6.33 -34.48 29.84
C VAL A 312 7.84 -34.75 29.98
N TYR A 313 8.32 -35.23 31.14
CA TYR A 313 9.76 -35.38 31.39
C TYR A 313 10.43 -36.47 30.53
N PRO A 314 9.89 -37.72 30.44
CA PRO A 314 10.45 -38.74 29.55
C PRO A 314 10.49 -38.33 28.08
N LEU A 315 9.46 -37.61 27.62
CA LEU A 315 9.35 -37.16 26.23
C LEU A 315 10.35 -36.06 25.90
N THR A 316 10.54 -35.10 26.81
CA THR A 316 11.54 -34.03 26.69
C THR A 316 12.96 -34.60 26.57
N GLU A 317 13.32 -35.57 27.40
CA GLU A 317 14.66 -36.21 27.33
C GLU A 317 14.80 -37.10 26.09
N TYR A 318 13.72 -37.72 25.60
CA TYR A 318 13.75 -38.46 24.33
C TYR A 318 14.05 -37.54 23.14
N ILE A 319 13.36 -36.40 23.01
CA ILE A 319 13.58 -35.42 21.92
C ILE A 319 15.01 -34.88 21.97
N LYS A 320 15.52 -34.53 23.16
CA LYS A 320 16.92 -34.11 23.34
C LYS A 320 17.92 -35.18 22.91
N GLU A 321 17.65 -36.46 23.16
CA GLU A 321 18.55 -37.55 22.76
C GLU A 321 18.52 -37.80 21.25
N GLN A 322 17.37 -37.66 20.60
CA GLN A 322 17.28 -37.73 19.12
C GLN A 322 18.00 -36.55 18.47
N ASN A 323 17.83 -35.33 19.01
CA ASN A 323 18.53 -34.12 18.53
C ASN A 323 20.07 -34.17 18.75
N ARG A 324 20.61 -35.14 19.50
CA ARG A 324 22.07 -35.35 19.66
C ARG A 324 22.70 -36.19 18.55
N GLN A 325 21.93 -37.00 17.84
CA GLN A 325 22.42 -37.72 16.67
C GLN A 325 22.34 -36.80 15.44
N PRO A 326 23.24 -36.92 14.44
CA PRO A 326 23.10 -36.19 13.18
C PRO A 326 21.79 -36.63 12.53
N PRO A 327 20.70 -35.83 12.57
CA PRO A 327 19.39 -36.40 12.39
C PRO A 327 19.08 -36.51 10.90
N THR A 328 18.74 -37.72 10.42
CA THR A 328 18.12 -37.87 9.10
C THR A 328 16.78 -37.13 9.09
N LEU A 329 16.28 -36.75 7.91
CA LEU A 329 14.96 -36.13 7.80
C LEU A 329 13.88 -37.07 8.37
N SER A 330 13.87 -38.33 7.93
CA SER A 330 13.03 -39.42 8.48
C SER A 330 13.07 -39.52 10.02
N GLY A 331 14.24 -39.52 10.66
CA GLY A 331 14.34 -39.58 12.12
C GLY A 331 13.79 -38.33 12.82
N SER A 332 13.87 -37.18 12.15
CA SER A 332 13.26 -35.93 12.64
C SER A 332 11.73 -35.98 12.55
N LEU A 333 11.20 -36.56 11.46
CA LEU A 333 9.76 -36.73 11.22
C LEU A 333 9.10 -37.73 12.18
N ASP A 334 9.80 -38.78 12.62
CA ASP A 334 9.29 -39.65 13.69
C ASP A 334 9.26 -38.95 15.07
N CYS A 335 10.16 -38.00 15.32
CA CYS A 335 10.09 -37.17 16.52
C CYS A 335 8.88 -36.22 16.50
N LEU A 336 8.50 -35.69 15.33
CA LEU A 336 7.32 -34.84 15.15
C LEU A 336 6.02 -35.56 15.58
N LYS A 337 5.86 -36.84 15.19
CA LYS A 337 4.74 -37.69 15.66
C LYS A 337 4.68 -37.78 17.18
N LEU A 338 5.83 -37.98 17.82
CA LEU A 338 5.93 -38.11 19.28
C LEU A 338 5.66 -36.79 20.02
N VAL A 339 6.06 -35.65 19.44
CA VAL A 339 5.69 -34.31 19.92
C VAL A 339 4.16 -34.16 19.89
N LYS A 340 3.52 -34.41 18.74
CA LYS A 340 2.08 -34.23 18.56
C LYS A 340 1.24 -35.10 19.50
N TYR A 341 1.51 -36.41 19.52
CA TYR A 341 0.77 -37.35 20.36
C TYR A 341 1.05 -37.12 21.84
N GLY A 342 2.27 -36.71 22.20
CA GLY A 342 2.61 -36.32 23.56
C GLY A 342 1.80 -35.13 24.05
N LEU A 343 1.73 -34.05 23.25
CA LEU A 343 0.93 -32.86 23.56
C LEU A 343 -0.55 -33.18 23.77
N ARG A 344 -1.17 -33.90 22.83
CA ARG A 344 -2.59 -34.27 22.94
C ARG A 344 -2.85 -35.20 24.12
N ALA A 345 -1.96 -36.15 24.41
CA ALA A 345 -2.08 -37.02 25.59
C ALA A 345 -2.00 -36.22 26.90
N VAL A 346 -1.11 -35.22 26.97
CA VAL A 346 -0.96 -34.32 28.12
C VAL A 346 -2.22 -33.46 28.31
N ILE A 347 -2.74 -32.84 27.25
CA ILE A 347 -4.00 -32.05 27.32
C ILE A 347 -5.18 -32.94 27.74
N LEU A 348 -5.31 -34.14 27.16
CA LEU A 348 -6.38 -35.08 27.55
C LEU A 348 -6.27 -35.54 29.00
N GLN A 349 -5.06 -35.73 29.52
CA GLN A 349 -4.84 -36.05 30.94
C GLN A 349 -5.27 -34.88 31.84
N PHE A 350 -4.97 -33.64 31.44
CA PHE A 350 -5.42 -32.45 32.16
C PHE A 350 -6.95 -32.27 32.12
N GLU A 351 -7.59 -32.50 30.97
CA GLU A 351 -9.05 -32.33 30.80
C GLU A 351 -9.88 -33.45 31.41
N ALA A 352 -9.36 -34.69 31.47
CA ALA A 352 -10.04 -35.82 32.10
C ALA A 352 -9.90 -35.86 33.63
N SER A 353 -9.03 -35.03 34.21
CA SER A 353 -8.81 -35.00 35.66
C SER A 353 -9.98 -34.31 36.36
N PRO A 354 -10.72 -34.99 37.26
CA PRO A 354 -11.85 -34.37 37.95
C PRO A 354 -11.35 -33.25 38.87
N ALA A 355 -12.06 -32.13 38.91
CA ALA A 355 -11.77 -31.04 39.84
C ALA A 355 -11.84 -31.55 41.29
N GLN A 356 -10.67 -31.64 41.94
CA GLN A 356 -10.54 -31.98 43.35
C GLN A 356 -10.06 -30.74 44.11
N THR A 357 -10.63 -30.48 45.28
CA THR A 357 -10.32 -29.30 46.11
C THR A 357 -9.13 -29.52 47.06
N VAL A 358 -8.20 -30.40 46.69
CA VAL A 358 -7.02 -30.70 47.53
C VAL A 358 -6.01 -29.55 47.38
N PRO A 359 -5.52 -28.95 48.47
CA PRO A 359 -4.48 -27.93 48.36
C PRO A 359 -3.21 -28.52 47.74
N VAL A 360 -2.82 -28.02 46.57
CA VAL A 360 -1.59 -28.40 45.88
C VAL A 360 -0.41 -27.60 46.46
N GLU A 361 0.70 -28.30 46.69
CA GLU A 361 1.96 -27.65 47.07
C GLU A 361 2.48 -26.79 45.89
N GLY A 362 2.68 -25.49 46.12
CA GLY A 362 2.93 -24.51 45.06
C GLY A 362 4.14 -24.80 44.17
N ASP A 363 5.13 -25.53 44.69
CA ASP A 363 6.32 -25.94 43.96
C ASP A 363 6.00 -26.84 42.75
N GLN A 364 4.96 -27.67 42.82
CA GLN A 364 4.61 -28.61 41.74
C GLN A 364 4.15 -27.89 40.47
N ILE A 365 3.40 -26.78 40.60
CA ILE A 365 2.93 -25.99 39.45
C ILE A 365 4.12 -25.39 38.70
N SER A 366 5.12 -24.88 39.44
CA SER A 366 6.35 -24.34 38.84
C SER A 366 7.16 -25.43 38.12
N ILE A 367 7.22 -26.63 38.68
CA ILE A 367 7.86 -27.80 38.05
C ILE A 367 7.15 -28.17 36.73
N ASP A 368 5.81 -28.20 36.73
CA ASP A 368 5.02 -28.62 35.57
C ASP A 368 5.08 -27.59 34.43
N VAL A 369 4.95 -26.30 34.75
CA VAL A 369 5.15 -25.20 33.79
C VAL A 369 6.56 -25.24 33.20
N GLN A 370 7.58 -25.41 34.04
CA GLN A 370 8.97 -25.49 33.57
C GLN A 370 9.21 -26.74 32.70
N ALA A 371 8.52 -27.85 32.95
CA ALA A 371 8.57 -29.04 32.11
C ALA A 371 7.94 -28.79 30.73
N ILE A 372 6.77 -28.13 30.66
CA ILE A 372 6.10 -27.79 29.40
C ILE A 372 6.95 -26.81 28.59
N GLU A 373 7.54 -25.78 29.21
CA GLU A 373 8.41 -24.82 28.50
C GLU A 373 9.73 -25.47 28.02
N ASN A 374 10.29 -26.41 28.79
CA ASN A 374 11.44 -27.20 28.33
C ASN A 374 11.08 -28.08 27.11
N PHE A 375 9.86 -28.61 27.08
CA PHE A 375 9.36 -29.39 25.96
C PHE A 375 9.07 -28.50 24.73
N ARG A 376 8.44 -27.32 24.91
CA ARG A 376 8.27 -26.28 23.87
C ARG A 376 9.59 -25.92 23.19
N LYS A 377 10.62 -25.66 23.99
CA LYS A 377 11.96 -25.36 23.48
C LYS A 377 12.55 -26.52 22.67
N ALA A 378 12.36 -27.76 23.11
CA ALA A 378 12.84 -28.94 22.39
C ALA A 378 12.08 -29.19 21.08
N ALA A 379 10.76 -28.91 21.05
CA ALA A 379 9.94 -28.96 19.84
C ALA A 379 10.35 -27.89 18.82
N ASN A 380 10.54 -26.63 19.24
CA ASN A 380 11.01 -25.56 18.36
C ASN A 380 12.36 -25.90 17.70
N GLN A 381 13.32 -26.43 18.46
CA GLN A 381 14.61 -26.89 17.93
C GLN A 381 14.48 -28.03 16.91
N LEU A 382 13.49 -28.91 17.07
CA LEU A 382 13.18 -29.95 16.10
C LEU A 382 12.60 -29.35 14.81
N PHE A 383 11.64 -28.42 14.90
CA PHE A 383 11.09 -27.72 13.75
C PHE A 383 12.17 -26.94 12.99
N GLU A 384 13.00 -26.15 13.67
CA GLU A 384 14.16 -25.45 13.09
C GLU A 384 15.08 -26.42 12.32
N SER A 385 15.37 -27.60 12.89
CA SER A 385 16.20 -28.62 12.23
C SER A 385 15.55 -29.24 11.00
N ILE A 386 14.22 -29.37 10.97
CA ILE A 386 13.49 -29.89 9.81
C ILE A 386 13.43 -28.82 8.71
N THR A 387 13.01 -27.60 9.04
CA THR A 387 12.94 -26.45 8.11
C THR A 387 14.29 -26.20 7.44
N SER A 388 15.39 -26.22 8.21
CA SER A 388 16.74 -26.08 7.65
C SER A 388 17.08 -27.15 6.62
N LYS A 389 16.69 -28.41 6.82
CA LYS A 389 16.95 -29.52 5.88
C LYS A 389 16.09 -29.43 4.63
N ILE A 390 14.81 -29.05 4.77
CA ILE A 390 13.93 -28.83 3.62
C ILE A 390 14.47 -27.67 2.76
N GLY A 391 14.89 -26.56 3.39
CA GLY A 391 15.54 -25.44 2.70
C GLY A 391 16.85 -25.84 2.00
N GLU A 392 17.68 -26.68 2.62
CA GLU A 392 18.87 -27.25 1.97
C GLU A 392 18.52 -28.12 0.74
N LEU A 393 17.49 -28.96 0.82
CA LEU A 393 17.04 -29.80 -0.29
C LEU A 393 16.45 -28.93 -1.41
N GLN A 394 15.67 -27.90 -1.07
CA GLN A 394 15.10 -26.97 -2.05
C GLN A 394 16.21 -26.23 -2.79
N LYS A 395 17.19 -25.68 -2.07
CA LYS A 395 18.36 -25.02 -2.68
C LYS A 395 19.15 -25.96 -3.59
N LYS A 396 19.30 -27.25 -3.23
CA LYS A 396 19.94 -28.27 -4.09
C LYS A 396 19.07 -28.57 -5.32
N ALA A 397 17.74 -28.65 -5.18
CA ALA A 397 16.83 -28.85 -6.31
C ALA A 397 16.88 -27.67 -7.29
N GLU A 398 16.97 -26.44 -6.78
CA GLU A 398 17.15 -25.22 -7.57
C GLU A 398 18.50 -25.24 -8.30
N VAL A 399 19.62 -25.56 -7.64
CA VAL A 399 20.93 -25.76 -8.32
C VAL A 399 20.83 -26.77 -9.46
N ILE A 400 20.18 -27.92 -9.24
CA ILE A 400 19.96 -28.91 -10.30
C ILE A 400 19.06 -28.36 -11.43
N ARG A 401 18.09 -27.49 -11.13
CA ARG A 401 17.26 -26.78 -12.12
C ARG A 401 18.10 -25.88 -13.03
N HIS A 402 19.08 -25.17 -12.48
CA HIS A 402 20.02 -24.35 -13.24
C HIS A 402 20.95 -25.20 -14.13
N ASP A 403 21.42 -26.36 -13.64
CA ASP A 403 22.31 -27.26 -14.40
C ASP A 403 21.59 -27.96 -15.57
N VAL A 404 20.26 -28.14 -15.50
CA VAL A 404 19.43 -28.78 -16.55
C VAL A 404 18.72 -27.70 -17.40
N TYR A 405 19.46 -26.70 -17.85
CA TYR A 405 18.95 -25.59 -18.66
C TYR A 405 18.88 -25.92 -20.17
N ASP A 406 17.69 -25.83 -20.79
CA ASP A 406 17.52 -26.00 -22.24
C ASP A 406 17.52 -24.65 -22.99
N PRO A 407 18.45 -24.40 -23.93
CA PRO A 407 18.35 -23.26 -24.86
C PRO A 407 17.00 -23.19 -25.62
N GLN A 408 16.32 -24.32 -25.79
CA GLN A 408 14.99 -24.39 -26.39
C GLN A 408 13.89 -23.81 -25.48
N ASP A 409 14.09 -23.71 -24.17
CA ASP A 409 13.13 -23.07 -23.26
C ASP A 409 13.09 -21.56 -23.47
N MET A 410 14.25 -20.91 -23.61
CA MET A 410 14.32 -19.50 -23.99
C MET A 410 13.66 -19.27 -25.34
N LYS A 411 13.89 -20.16 -26.31
CA LYS A 411 13.22 -20.10 -27.62
C LYS A 411 11.70 -20.23 -27.49
N THR A 412 11.22 -21.16 -26.66
CA THR A 412 9.78 -21.41 -26.45
C THR A 412 9.11 -20.25 -25.73
N LEU A 413 9.74 -19.66 -24.72
CA LEU A 413 9.22 -18.46 -24.05
C LEU A 413 9.27 -17.24 -24.98
N LYS A 414 10.35 -17.02 -25.74
CA LYS A 414 10.40 -15.95 -26.77
C LYS A 414 9.34 -16.14 -27.85
N GLU A 415 9.04 -17.39 -28.26
CA GLU A 415 7.95 -17.72 -29.18
C GLU A 415 6.56 -17.46 -28.57
N ARG A 416 6.32 -17.86 -27.32
CA ARG A 416 5.07 -17.55 -26.58
C ARG A 416 4.89 -16.05 -26.45
N PHE A 417 5.90 -15.34 -25.98
CA PHE A 417 5.90 -13.89 -25.77
C PHE A 417 5.68 -13.13 -27.08
N SER A 418 6.33 -13.54 -28.18
CA SER A 418 6.06 -13.01 -29.53
C SER A 418 4.65 -13.30 -30.02
N SER A 419 4.04 -14.43 -29.61
CA SER A 419 2.66 -14.76 -29.92
C SER A 419 1.67 -13.93 -29.09
N LEU A 420 1.93 -13.73 -27.80
CA LEU A 420 1.13 -12.87 -26.94
C LEU A 420 1.17 -11.41 -27.40
N HIS A 421 2.34 -10.90 -27.78
CA HIS A 421 2.45 -9.57 -28.39
C HIS A 421 1.66 -9.46 -29.70
N ARG A 422 1.69 -10.49 -30.56
CA ARG A 422 0.88 -10.50 -31.79
C ARG A 422 -0.63 -10.55 -31.51
N ASN A 423 -1.04 -11.34 -30.52
CA ASN A 423 -2.45 -11.39 -30.09
C ASN A 423 -2.88 -10.02 -29.53
N LEU A 424 -2.04 -9.38 -28.71
CA LEU A 424 -2.28 -8.03 -28.20
C LEU A 424 -2.41 -7.04 -29.36
N ASP A 425 -1.57 -7.12 -30.40
CA ASP A 425 -1.65 -6.23 -31.56
C ASP A 425 -2.93 -6.45 -32.38
N GLU A 426 -3.33 -7.70 -32.59
CA GLU A 426 -4.59 -8.04 -33.24
C GLU A 426 -5.80 -7.56 -32.42
N THR A 427 -5.79 -7.69 -31.09
CA THR A 427 -6.87 -7.23 -30.22
C THR A 427 -6.89 -5.71 -30.07
N PHE A 428 -5.73 -5.05 -29.93
CA PHE A 428 -5.60 -3.58 -29.95
C PHE A 428 -6.06 -2.98 -31.29
N GLN A 429 -5.74 -3.62 -32.41
CA GLN A 429 -6.22 -3.19 -33.73
C GLN A 429 -7.74 -3.33 -33.83
N LYS A 430 -8.32 -4.48 -33.43
CA LYS A 430 -9.78 -4.67 -33.38
C LYS A 430 -10.46 -3.62 -32.50
N ILE A 431 -9.88 -3.32 -31.33
CA ILE A 431 -10.41 -2.28 -30.42
C ILE A 431 -10.33 -0.91 -31.08
N THR A 432 -9.20 -0.53 -31.66
CA THR A 432 -9.00 0.79 -32.28
C THR A 432 -9.91 0.99 -33.50
N GLU A 433 -10.13 -0.05 -34.32
CA GLU A 433 -11.04 -0.03 -35.47
C GLU A 433 -12.53 -0.14 -35.07
N GLY A 434 -12.82 -0.76 -33.92
CA GLY A 434 -14.17 -1.11 -33.46
C GLY A 434 -14.66 -0.36 -32.22
N ILE A 435 -13.96 0.68 -31.76
CA ILE A 435 -14.22 1.37 -30.47
C ILE A 435 -15.68 1.84 -30.32
N GLU A 436 -16.32 2.27 -31.43
CA GLU A 436 -17.74 2.65 -31.50
C GLU A 436 -18.71 1.50 -31.19
N ALA A 437 -18.35 0.26 -31.50
CA ALA A 437 -19.16 -0.92 -31.22
C ALA A 437 -18.85 -1.51 -29.83
N ILE A 438 -17.59 -1.42 -29.41
CA ILE A 438 -17.06 -2.14 -28.24
C ILE A 438 -17.50 -1.53 -26.91
N ILE A 439 -17.77 -0.22 -26.83
CA ILE A 439 -18.14 0.41 -25.55
C ILE A 439 -19.57 0.03 -25.08
N GLY A 440 -20.31 -0.77 -25.87
CA GLY A 440 -21.52 -1.48 -25.45
C GLY A 440 -21.29 -2.91 -24.91
N GLU A 441 -20.09 -3.48 -25.06
CA GLU A 441 -19.75 -4.87 -24.71
C GLU A 441 -18.57 -4.89 -23.73
N SER A 442 -18.73 -5.53 -22.57
CA SER A 442 -17.72 -5.44 -21.50
C SER A 442 -16.45 -6.26 -21.73
N ASP A 443 -16.48 -7.17 -22.70
CA ASP A 443 -15.57 -8.29 -22.79
C ASP A 443 -14.21 -7.95 -23.45
N PRO A 444 -14.11 -7.08 -24.49
CA PRO A 444 -12.83 -6.82 -25.17
C PRO A 444 -11.79 -6.08 -24.31
N LEU A 445 -12.23 -5.28 -23.33
CA LEU A 445 -11.32 -4.60 -22.40
C LEU A 445 -10.78 -5.57 -21.34
N GLU A 446 -11.62 -6.50 -20.89
CA GLU A 446 -11.23 -7.58 -19.97
C GLU A 446 -10.26 -8.55 -20.67
N GLU A 447 -10.54 -8.92 -21.93
CA GLU A 447 -9.61 -9.70 -22.77
C GLU A 447 -8.24 -9.01 -22.94
N LEU A 448 -8.20 -7.70 -23.18
CA LEU A 448 -6.92 -7.00 -23.31
C LEU A 448 -6.17 -6.88 -21.98
N TYR A 449 -6.88 -6.67 -20.86
CA TYR A 449 -6.26 -6.67 -19.54
C TYR A 449 -5.64 -8.05 -19.24
N ASP A 450 -6.38 -9.12 -19.47
CA ASP A 450 -5.90 -10.51 -19.30
C ASP A 450 -4.67 -10.79 -20.18
N ILE A 451 -4.71 -10.45 -21.48
CA ILE A 451 -3.55 -10.59 -22.39
C ILE A 451 -2.36 -9.77 -21.88
N SER A 452 -2.59 -8.56 -21.35
CA SER A 452 -1.50 -7.73 -20.83
C SER A 452 -0.85 -8.32 -19.57
N GLN A 453 -1.65 -8.91 -18.67
CA GLN A 453 -1.13 -9.61 -17.50
C GLN A 453 -0.34 -10.86 -17.93
N ASP A 454 -0.85 -11.61 -18.91
CA ASP A 454 -0.18 -12.77 -19.49
C ASP A 454 1.19 -12.40 -20.13
N VAL A 455 1.30 -11.20 -20.73
CA VAL A 455 2.58 -10.64 -21.23
C VAL A 455 3.51 -10.28 -20.07
N VAL A 456 3.03 -9.61 -19.03
CA VAL A 456 3.83 -9.23 -17.84
C VAL A 456 4.35 -10.48 -17.14
N ASP A 457 3.49 -11.47 -16.89
CA ASP A 457 3.87 -12.74 -16.25
C ASP A 457 4.89 -13.50 -17.10
N THR A 458 4.70 -13.55 -18.43
CA THR A 458 5.67 -14.15 -19.35
C THR A 458 7.00 -13.37 -19.38
N ALA A 459 6.98 -12.04 -19.20
CA ALA A 459 8.19 -11.22 -19.09
C ALA A 459 8.92 -11.45 -17.76
N ILE A 460 8.21 -11.67 -16.65
CA ILE A 460 8.77 -12.06 -15.35
C ILE A 460 9.44 -13.44 -15.46
N ASP A 461 8.78 -14.42 -16.08
CA ASP A 461 9.33 -15.75 -16.33
C ASP A 461 10.61 -15.68 -17.20
N LEU A 462 10.61 -14.84 -18.24
CA LEU A 462 11.77 -14.59 -19.09
C LEU A 462 12.91 -13.89 -18.35
N ALA A 463 12.60 -12.89 -17.52
CA ALA A 463 13.58 -12.15 -16.73
C ALA A 463 14.29 -13.10 -15.76
N LYS A 464 13.50 -13.86 -15.01
CA LYS A 464 13.98 -14.92 -14.12
C LYS A 464 14.82 -15.94 -14.89
N MET A 465 14.38 -16.41 -16.06
CA MET A 465 15.16 -17.35 -16.86
C MET A 465 16.52 -16.82 -17.33
N VAL A 466 16.62 -15.53 -17.66
CA VAL A 466 17.89 -14.88 -18.03
C VAL A 466 18.80 -14.72 -16.81
N ASP A 467 18.26 -14.26 -15.69
CA ASP A 467 19.00 -14.05 -14.44
C ASP A 467 19.55 -15.38 -13.88
N GLU A 468 18.70 -16.41 -13.86
CA GLU A 468 19.01 -17.77 -13.41
C GLU A 468 20.03 -18.51 -14.31
N ASN A 469 20.39 -18.00 -15.48
CA ASN A 469 21.28 -18.69 -16.42
C ASN A 469 22.64 -17.97 -16.59
N PRO A 470 23.80 -18.59 -16.25
CA PRO A 470 25.11 -17.94 -16.37
C PRO A 470 25.57 -17.67 -17.81
N THR A 471 25.04 -18.35 -18.83
CA THR A 471 25.40 -18.13 -20.25
C THR A 471 24.61 -17.02 -20.92
N LEU A 472 23.50 -16.58 -20.33
CA LEU A 472 22.68 -15.49 -20.85
C LEU A 472 23.08 -14.14 -20.22
N GLY A 473 22.95 -13.07 -20.99
CA GLY A 473 23.21 -11.70 -20.56
C GLY A 473 21.98 -10.80 -20.69
N LYS A 474 22.09 -9.55 -20.24
CA LYS A 474 21.00 -8.57 -20.37
C LYS A 474 20.58 -8.32 -21.83
N GLU A 475 21.50 -8.50 -22.78
CA GLU A 475 21.22 -8.44 -24.23
C GLU A 475 20.18 -9.48 -24.68
N ASP A 476 20.15 -10.67 -24.05
CA ASP A 476 19.15 -11.70 -24.36
C ASP A 476 17.74 -11.30 -23.91
N PHE A 477 17.62 -10.35 -22.98
CA PHE A 477 16.37 -9.81 -22.46
C PHE A 477 15.97 -8.47 -23.10
N ALA A 478 16.88 -7.79 -23.81
CA ALA A 478 16.66 -6.46 -24.38
C ALA A 478 15.40 -6.41 -25.28
N ASP A 479 15.24 -7.39 -26.17
CA ASP A 479 14.04 -7.52 -27.03
C ASP A 479 12.74 -7.65 -26.20
N VAL A 480 12.80 -8.40 -25.09
CA VAL A 480 11.64 -8.66 -24.21
C VAL A 480 11.25 -7.37 -23.48
N ARG A 481 12.23 -6.66 -22.95
CA ARG A 481 12.06 -5.39 -22.25
C ARG A 481 11.50 -4.30 -23.17
N GLU A 482 12.06 -4.15 -24.38
CA GLU A 482 11.54 -3.23 -25.42
C GLU A 482 10.09 -3.58 -25.81
N THR A 483 9.79 -4.86 -26.02
CA THR A 483 8.43 -5.30 -26.33
C THR A 483 7.47 -5.02 -25.17
N LEU A 484 7.88 -5.20 -23.92
CA LEU A 484 7.06 -4.90 -22.74
C LEU A 484 6.74 -3.40 -22.63
N HIS A 485 7.72 -2.53 -22.90
CA HIS A 485 7.48 -1.09 -23.03
C HIS A 485 6.46 -0.81 -24.14
N GLN A 486 6.60 -1.40 -25.33
CA GLN A 486 5.63 -1.24 -26.42
C GLN A 486 4.22 -1.74 -26.05
N VAL A 487 4.09 -2.83 -25.28
CA VAL A 487 2.81 -3.32 -24.76
C VAL A 487 2.19 -2.31 -23.80
N ARG A 488 2.96 -1.79 -22.85
CA ARG A 488 2.51 -0.76 -21.89
C ARG A 488 2.08 0.53 -22.59
N MET A 489 2.84 0.97 -23.58
CA MET A 489 2.47 2.11 -24.42
C MET A 489 1.18 1.86 -25.21
N LYS A 490 0.97 0.67 -25.78
CA LYS A 490 -0.29 0.29 -26.45
C LYS A 490 -1.48 0.33 -25.49
N LEU A 491 -1.32 -0.12 -24.24
CA LEU A 491 -2.35 0.00 -23.20
C LEU A 491 -2.64 1.48 -22.87
N ALA A 492 -1.61 2.31 -22.67
CA ALA A 492 -1.76 3.74 -22.43
C ALA A 492 -2.49 4.46 -23.59
N TYR A 493 -2.16 4.13 -24.85
CA TYR A 493 -2.87 4.62 -26.03
C TYR A 493 -4.32 4.13 -26.12
N MET A 494 -4.61 2.89 -25.72
CA MET A 494 -6.00 2.39 -25.70
C MET A 494 -6.83 3.12 -24.63
N THR A 495 -6.34 3.19 -23.40
CA THR A 495 -6.99 3.93 -22.30
C THR A 495 -7.25 5.38 -22.69
N THR A 496 -6.30 6.00 -23.38
CA THR A 496 -6.43 7.31 -24.01
C THR A 496 -7.56 7.36 -25.04
N ALA A 497 -7.60 6.41 -25.98
CA ALA A 497 -8.64 6.34 -27.01
C ALA A 497 -10.05 6.12 -26.41
N ILE A 498 -10.15 5.31 -25.35
CA ILE A 498 -11.39 5.09 -24.59
C ILE A 498 -11.84 6.40 -23.92
N ALA A 499 -10.95 7.08 -23.20
CA ALA A 499 -11.26 8.36 -22.54
C ALA A 499 -11.77 9.42 -23.56
N LYS A 500 -11.07 9.58 -24.69
CA LYS A 500 -11.50 10.47 -25.79
C LYS A 500 -12.86 10.04 -26.36
N HIS A 501 -13.08 8.75 -26.58
CA HIS A 501 -14.34 8.25 -27.11
C HIS A 501 -15.50 8.47 -26.14
N TYR A 502 -15.31 8.29 -24.84
CA TYR A 502 -16.32 8.57 -23.83
C TYR A 502 -16.77 10.04 -23.88
N VAL A 503 -15.81 10.99 -23.96
CA VAL A 503 -16.11 12.42 -24.16
C VAL A 503 -16.91 12.64 -25.46
N GLN A 504 -16.47 12.06 -26.58
CA GLN A 504 -17.11 12.27 -27.88
C GLN A 504 -18.53 11.69 -27.97
N SER A 505 -18.73 10.45 -27.51
CA SER A 505 -19.98 9.71 -27.71
C SER A 505 -21.01 9.95 -26.62
N TYR A 506 -20.61 9.95 -25.35
CA TYR A 506 -21.56 10.13 -24.24
C TYR A 506 -21.82 11.61 -23.95
N VAL A 507 -20.85 12.49 -24.22
CA VAL A 507 -21.00 13.93 -23.96
C VAL A 507 -21.32 14.71 -25.21
N VAL A 508 -20.41 14.81 -26.19
CA VAL A 508 -20.65 15.68 -27.36
C VAL A 508 -21.89 15.21 -28.13
N ASN A 509 -21.98 13.93 -28.47
CA ASN A 509 -23.17 13.39 -29.14
C ASN A 509 -24.40 13.31 -28.20
N GLY A 510 -24.21 12.98 -26.92
CA GLY A 510 -25.29 12.93 -25.93
C GLY A 510 -25.96 14.29 -25.69
N VAL A 511 -25.17 15.36 -25.57
CA VAL A 511 -25.61 16.76 -25.45
C VAL A 511 -26.27 17.22 -26.75
N ARG A 512 -25.67 16.94 -27.92
CA ARG A 512 -26.25 17.30 -29.23
C ARG A 512 -27.62 16.65 -29.46
N ASN A 513 -27.75 15.36 -29.16
CA ASN A 513 -29.03 14.64 -29.24
C ASN A 513 -30.10 15.19 -28.29
N ARG A 514 -29.71 15.79 -27.16
CA ARG A 514 -30.62 16.46 -26.22
C ARG A 514 -31.00 17.86 -26.71
N GLN A 515 -30.05 18.63 -27.25
CA GLN A 515 -30.27 19.97 -27.81
C GLN A 515 -31.38 20.01 -28.88
N ASP A 516 -31.45 18.99 -29.74
CA ASP A 516 -32.46 18.89 -30.80
C ASP A 516 -33.85 18.43 -30.30
N ALA A 517 -34.00 18.08 -29.03
CA ALA A 517 -35.28 17.67 -28.45
C ALA A 517 -36.25 18.85 -28.24
N THR A 518 -37.53 18.60 -28.48
CA THR A 518 -38.60 19.52 -28.03
C THR A 518 -38.85 19.30 -26.54
N TYR A 519 -38.54 20.31 -25.73
CA TYR A 519 -38.63 20.25 -24.28
C TYR A 519 -40.02 20.61 -23.74
N ASP A 520 -40.76 19.62 -23.24
CA ASP A 520 -41.79 19.84 -22.22
C ASP A 520 -41.17 19.76 -20.81
N GLN A 521 -41.91 20.18 -19.77
CA GLN A 521 -41.37 20.25 -18.39
C GLN A 521 -40.89 18.90 -17.84
N LEU A 522 -41.59 17.81 -18.20
CA LEU A 522 -41.24 16.45 -17.80
C LEU A 522 -39.93 15.95 -18.45
N ASP A 523 -39.48 16.61 -19.52
CA ASP A 523 -38.26 16.23 -20.23
C ASP A 523 -37.02 16.88 -19.62
N ILE A 524 -37.13 18.09 -19.04
CA ILE A 524 -35.98 18.81 -18.46
C ILE A 524 -35.51 18.16 -17.15
N GLU A 525 -36.40 17.67 -16.29
CA GLU A 525 -36.00 16.91 -15.10
C GLU A 525 -35.26 15.63 -15.48
N LYS A 526 -35.80 14.85 -16.44
CA LYS A 526 -35.18 13.62 -16.95
C LYS A 526 -33.87 13.90 -17.70
N GLU A 527 -33.77 15.00 -18.42
CA GLU A 527 -32.56 15.43 -19.10
C GLU A 527 -31.47 15.79 -18.09
N SER A 528 -31.84 16.48 -17.00
CA SER A 528 -30.94 16.85 -15.92
C SER A 528 -30.48 15.63 -15.10
N GLU A 529 -31.38 14.70 -14.79
CA GLU A 529 -31.06 13.39 -14.20
C GLU A 529 -30.14 12.58 -15.14
N GLY A 530 -30.43 12.59 -16.44
CA GLY A 530 -29.61 11.94 -17.47
C GLY A 530 -28.22 12.57 -17.62
N LEU A 531 -28.08 13.89 -17.50
CA LEU A 531 -26.78 14.57 -17.44
C LEU A 531 -26.03 14.23 -16.16
N MET A 532 -26.70 14.26 -15.00
CA MET A 532 -26.09 13.91 -13.71
C MET A 532 -25.58 12.48 -13.71
N ASN A 533 -26.38 11.52 -14.18
CA ASN A 533 -25.99 10.11 -14.25
C ASN A 533 -24.76 9.90 -15.17
N THR A 534 -24.75 10.50 -16.36
CA THR A 534 -23.57 10.45 -17.25
C THR A 534 -22.35 11.13 -16.61
N ALA A 535 -22.54 12.27 -15.92
CA ALA A 535 -21.46 12.96 -15.24
C ALA A 535 -20.88 12.14 -14.07
N LEU A 536 -21.71 11.41 -13.32
CA LEU A 536 -21.27 10.52 -12.24
C LEU A 536 -20.53 9.29 -12.79
N GLU A 537 -21.03 8.68 -13.86
CA GLU A 537 -20.37 7.57 -14.56
C GLU A 537 -18.97 7.99 -15.06
N MET A 538 -18.87 9.15 -15.72
CA MET A 538 -17.59 9.72 -16.12
C MET A 538 -16.69 10.11 -14.95
N GLN A 539 -17.24 10.56 -13.82
CA GLN A 539 -16.45 10.82 -12.60
C GLN A 539 -15.88 9.52 -12.03
N GLY A 540 -16.60 8.41 -12.11
CA GLY A 540 -16.08 7.08 -11.75
C GLY A 540 -14.88 6.68 -12.62
N ILE A 541 -15.04 6.73 -13.95
CA ILE A 541 -13.96 6.40 -14.90
C ILE A 541 -12.76 7.36 -14.72
N ALA A 542 -13.01 8.66 -14.60
CA ALA A 542 -11.95 9.65 -14.39
C ALA A 542 -11.22 9.49 -13.05
N ALA A 543 -11.91 9.04 -12.00
CA ALA A 543 -11.29 8.72 -10.71
C ALA A 543 -10.44 7.45 -10.79
N GLU A 544 -10.89 6.41 -11.48
CA GLU A 544 -10.12 5.19 -11.70
C GLU A 544 -8.84 5.46 -12.51
N LEU A 545 -8.96 6.13 -13.66
CA LEU A 545 -7.80 6.51 -14.49
C LEU A 545 -6.89 7.52 -13.78
N GLY A 546 -7.46 8.42 -12.97
CA GLY A 546 -6.72 9.34 -12.12
C GLY A 546 -5.93 8.61 -11.02
N SER A 547 -6.49 7.55 -10.45
CA SER A 547 -5.79 6.68 -9.49
C SER A 547 -4.62 5.95 -10.14
N GLN A 548 -4.80 5.39 -11.34
CA GLN A 548 -3.72 4.76 -12.10
C GLN A 548 -2.59 5.74 -12.45
N LEU A 549 -2.92 6.97 -12.86
CA LEU A 549 -1.95 8.05 -13.08
C LEU A 549 -1.21 8.43 -11.80
N HIS A 550 -1.90 8.52 -10.66
CA HIS A 550 -1.30 8.84 -9.37
C HIS A 550 -0.38 7.72 -8.86
N GLU A 551 -0.78 6.45 -8.98
CA GLU A 551 0.07 5.30 -8.66
C GLU A 551 1.34 5.29 -9.52
N LYS A 552 1.24 5.54 -10.83
CA LYS A 552 2.42 5.70 -11.72
C LYS A 552 3.31 6.88 -11.32
N ALA A 553 2.73 8.02 -10.92
CA ALA A 553 3.50 9.18 -10.46
C ALA A 553 4.24 8.90 -9.14
N ASN A 554 3.60 8.18 -8.21
CA ASN A 554 4.23 7.73 -6.96
C ASN A 554 5.37 6.73 -7.22
N CYS A 555 5.22 5.84 -8.20
CA CYS A 555 6.32 4.99 -8.66
C CYS A 555 7.48 5.82 -9.22
N ILE A 556 7.22 6.83 -10.06
CA ILE A 556 8.27 7.75 -10.55
C ILE A 556 8.99 8.46 -9.40
N HIS A 557 8.28 8.94 -8.38
CA HIS A 557 8.89 9.57 -7.21
C HIS A 557 9.80 8.58 -6.48
N THR A 558 9.28 7.40 -6.15
CA THR A 558 10.03 6.32 -5.50
C THR A 558 11.29 5.93 -6.27
N ILE A 559 11.20 5.83 -7.61
CA ILE A 559 12.34 5.52 -8.48
C ILE A 559 13.35 6.68 -8.48
N LYS A 560 12.91 7.94 -8.55
CA LYS A 560 13.79 9.12 -8.46
C LYS A 560 14.55 9.16 -7.14
N ASP A 561 13.88 8.86 -6.01
CA ASP A 561 14.51 8.81 -4.69
C ASP A 561 15.59 7.73 -4.65
N LEU A 562 15.27 6.51 -5.10
CA LEU A 562 16.22 5.39 -5.19
C LEU A 562 17.43 5.75 -6.07
N LEU A 563 17.20 6.33 -7.25
CA LEU A 563 18.24 6.75 -8.19
C LEU A 563 19.09 7.93 -7.68
N SER A 564 18.59 8.71 -6.72
CA SER A 564 19.35 9.78 -6.06
C SER A 564 20.38 9.25 -5.05
N HIS A 565 20.21 8.02 -4.57
CA HIS A 565 21.06 7.41 -3.58
C HIS A 565 22.41 6.98 -4.20
N GLN A 566 23.50 7.67 -3.83
CA GLN A 566 24.83 7.46 -4.43
C GLN A 566 25.33 6.01 -4.34
N ASP A 567 24.89 5.30 -3.30
CA ASP A 567 25.32 3.95 -2.94
C ASP A 567 24.32 2.85 -3.36
N LEU A 568 23.33 3.14 -4.21
CA LEU A 568 22.23 2.23 -4.58
C LEU A 568 22.70 0.80 -4.94
N ASP A 569 23.76 0.67 -5.73
CA ASP A 569 24.32 -0.64 -6.14
C ASP A 569 25.05 -1.39 -5.01
N THR A 570 25.41 -0.71 -3.91
CA THR A 570 26.03 -1.33 -2.73
C THR A 570 25.00 -1.75 -1.67
N PHE A 571 23.84 -1.09 -1.61
CA PHE A 571 22.71 -1.45 -0.74
C PHE A 571 21.85 -2.56 -1.36
N ALA A 572 22.45 -3.71 -1.64
CA ALA A 572 21.84 -4.82 -2.39
C ALA A 572 20.52 -5.41 -1.79
N MET A 573 20.20 -5.10 -0.53
CA MET A 573 18.93 -5.46 0.10
C MET A 573 17.87 -4.36 -0.08
N ASP A 574 18.20 -3.10 0.17
CA ASP A 574 17.28 -1.98 0.03
C ASP A 574 16.97 -1.67 -1.43
N ALA A 575 17.95 -1.83 -2.33
CA ALA A 575 17.75 -1.75 -3.78
C ALA A 575 16.77 -2.84 -4.28
N ALA A 576 16.84 -4.05 -3.73
CA ALA A 576 15.90 -5.13 -4.07
C ALA A 576 14.47 -4.80 -3.61
N ILE A 577 14.32 -4.26 -2.39
CA ILE A 577 13.02 -3.82 -1.87
C ILE A 577 12.47 -2.65 -2.71
N GLY A 578 13.31 -1.68 -3.09
CA GLY A 578 12.94 -0.56 -3.96
C GLY A 578 12.46 -1.01 -5.34
N VAL A 579 13.22 -1.88 -6.00
CA VAL A 579 12.85 -2.50 -7.28
C VAL A 579 11.54 -3.28 -7.18
N GLU A 580 11.38 -4.13 -6.16
CA GLU A 580 10.15 -4.91 -5.95
C GLU A 580 8.94 -3.99 -5.69
N SER A 581 9.10 -2.95 -4.88
CA SER A 581 8.02 -2.00 -4.54
C SER A 581 7.52 -1.16 -5.72
N THR A 582 8.35 -0.99 -6.75
CA THR A 582 8.03 -0.21 -7.96
C THR A 582 7.54 -1.08 -9.11
N GLY A 583 7.56 -2.42 -8.97
CA GLY A 583 7.24 -3.36 -10.04
C GLY A 583 8.32 -3.46 -11.14
N THR A 584 9.51 -2.93 -10.88
CA THR A 584 10.61 -2.88 -11.86
C THR A 584 11.13 -4.29 -12.18
N LEU A 585 11.20 -4.67 -13.46
CA LEU A 585 11.85 -5.93 -13.88
C LEU A 585 13.37 -5.77 -13.87
N TRP A 586 14.04 -6.37 -12.88
CA TRP A 586 15.49 -6.33 -12.68
C TRP A 586 16.15 -7.71 -12.82
N LEU A 587 17.18 -7.78 -13.67
CA LEU A 587 18.06 -8.95 -13.80
C LEU A 587 19.24 -8.82 -12.82
N LYS A 588 19.02 -9.24 -11.58
CA LYS A 588 19.89 -8.98 -10.42
C LYS A 588 21.38 -9.31 -10.63
N GLU A 589 21.69 -10.37 -11.35
CA GLU A 589 23.06 -10.84 -11.62
C GLU A 589 23.61 -10.35 -12.99
N LYS A 590 22.82 -9.59 -13.76
CA LYS A 590 23.12 -9.21 -15.16
C LYS A 590 23.17 -7.70 -15.42
N GLU A 591 22.55 -6.91 -14.55
CA GLU A 591 22.51 -5.45 -14.64
C GLU A 591 22.43 -4.79 -13.26
N SER A 592 22.82 -3.52 -13.19
CA SER A 592 22.66 -2.73 -11.96
C SER A 592 21.18 -2.46 -11.65
N ALA A 593 20.84 -2.32 -10.36
CA ALA A 593 19.50 -1.89 -9.97
C ALA A 593 19.17 -0.53 -10.60
N LYS A 594 20.18 0.33 -10.72
CA LYS A 594 20.14 1.60 -11.42
C LYS A 594 19.68 1.48 -12.88
N GLU A 595 20.30 0.61 -13.68
CA GLU A 595 19.92 0.43 -15.10
C GLU A 595 18.46 -0.04 -15.27
N ALA A 596 17.99 -0.94 -14.40
CA ALA A 596 16.61 -1.41 -14.41
C ALA A 596 15.62 -0.29 -14.03
N LEU A 597 15.93 0.48 -12.99
CA LEU A 597 15.13 1.61 -12.51
C LEU A 597 15.10 2.77 -13.51
N GLU A 598 16.21 3.08 -14.19
CA GLU A 598 16.24 4.10 -15.25
C GLU A 598 15.34 3.73 -16.44
N TYR A 599 15.25 2.44 -16.79
CA TYR A 599 14.34 1.95 -17.83
C TYR A 599 12.86 2.03 -17.43
N GLU A 600 12.53 1.62 -16.20
CA GLU A 600 11.17 1.69 -15.68
C GLU A 600 10.71 3.15 -15.55
N LEU A 601 11.58 4.05 -15.06
CA LEU A 601 11.34 5.50 -15.02
C LEU A 601 10.99 6.07 -16.39
N GLN A 602 11.69 5.65 -17.45
CA GLN A 602 11.39 6.10 -18.81
C GLN A 602 10.03 5.59 -19.28
N THR A 603 9.73 4.30 -19.06
CA THR A 603 8.44 3.70 -19.43
C THR A 603 7.27 4.36 -18.71
N LEU A 604 7.39 4.60 -17.39
CA LEU A 604 6.35 5.30 -16.61
C LEU A 604 6.15 6.75 -17.08
N ARG A 605 7.22 7.46 -17.45
CA ARG A 605 7.11 8.81 -18.03
C ARG A 605 6.32 8.80 -19.33
N ASP A 606 6.63 7.87 -20.23
CA ASP A 606 5.96 7.80 -21.54
C ASP A 606 4.48 7.37 -21.40
N GLU A 607 4.17 6.47 -20.45
CA GLU A 607 2.78 6.14 -20.07
C GLU A 607 2.03 7.36 -19.51
N ILE A 608 2.62 8.11 -18.56
CA ILE A 608 1.97 9.30 -17.97
C ILE A 608 1.77 10.39 -19.02
N ASN A 609 2.79 10.69 -19.84
CA ASN A 609 2.69 11.68 -20.92
C ASN A 609 1.54 11.34 -21.89
N THR A 610 1.33 10.05 -22.17
CA THR A 610 0.23 9.57 -23.01
C THR A 610 -1.14 9.72 -22.34
N LEU A 611 -1.23 9.40 -21.04
CA LEU A 611 -2.49 9.34 -20.28
C LEU A 611 -2.96 10.68 -19.70
N GLN A 612 -2.05 11.61 -19.42
CA GLN A 612 -2.33 12.80 -18.58
C GLN A 612 -3.37 13.74 -19.22
N GLU A 613 -3.17 14.17 -20.47
CA GLU A 613 -4.09 15.09 -21.13
C GLU A 613 -5.50 14.49 -21.36
N PRO A 614 -5.65 13.24 -21.87
CA PRO A 614 -6.97 12.61 -22.04
C PRO A 614 -7.74 12.42 -20.73
N VAL A 615 -7.08 12.02 -19.65
CA VAL A 615 -7.73 11.85 -18.34
C VAL A 615 -8.13 13.21 -17.74
N GLN A 616 -7.29 14.24 -17.92
CA GLN A 616 -7.63 15.60 -17.52
C GLN A 616 -8.82 16.15 -18.32
N ALA A 617 -8.90 15.88 -19.63
CA ALA A 617 -10.03 16.27 -20.48
C ALA A 617 -11.33 15.55 -20.06
N LEU A 618 -11.25 14.24 -19.78
CA LEU A 618 -12.37 13.45 -19.26
C LEU A 618 -12.89 14.01 -17.92
N LEU A 619 -11.98 14.26 -16.96
CA LEU A 619 -12.31 14.82 -15.65
C LEU A 619 -12.93 16.22 -15.76
N THR A 620 -12.34 17.09 -16.58
CA THR A 620 -12.83 18.46 -16.80
C THR A 620 -14.23 18.44 -17.39
N THR A 621 -14.45 17.58 -18.41
CA THR A 621 -15.76 17.37 -19.02
C THR A 621 -16.80 16.89 -18.00
N ALA A 622 -16.46 15.88 -17.19
CA ALA A 622 -17.36 15.35 -16.17
C ALA A 622 -17.76 16.39 -15.11
N VAL A 623 -16.83 17.27 -14.70
CA VAL A 623 -17.12 18.41 -13.80
C VAL A 623 -18.03 19.44 -14.47
N LEU A 624 -17.80 19.77 -15.75
CA LEU A 624 -18.65 20.71 -16.51
C LEU A 624 -20.09 20.16 -16.65
N MET A 625 -20.25 18.88 -16.98
CA MET A 625 -21.56 18.24 -17.05
C MET A 625 -22.29 18.23 -15.71
N LYS A 626 -21.60 17.88 -14.61
CA LYS A 626 -22.18 17.88 -13.26
C LYS A 626 -22.64 19.27 -12.83
N ARG A 627 -21.85 20.31 -13.17
CA ARG A 627 -22.22 21.70 -12.95
C ARG A 627 -23.47 22.10 -13.73
N GLU A 628 -23.53 21.73 -15.01
CA GLU A 628 -24.68 22.03 -15.87
C GLU A 628 -25.96 21.31 -15.43
N ALA A 629 -25.86 20.04 -15.01
CA ALA A 629 -26.96 19.28 -14.43
C ALA A 629 -27.49 19.93 -13.14
N ASN A 630 -26.59 20.33 -12.23
CA ASN A 630 -26.97 21.03 -11.00
C ASN A 630 -27.64 22.38 -11.29
N LEU A 631 -27.14 23.14 -12.27
CA LEU A 631 -27.75 24.41 -12.67
C LEU A 631 -29.16 24.19 -13.26
N ALA A 632 -29.33 23.19 -14.12
CA ALA A 632 -30.62 22.85 -14.70
C ALA A 632 -31.64 22.41 -13.62
N LEU A 633 -31.23 21.59 -12.64
CA LEU A 633 -32.07 21.21 -11.50
C LEU A 633 -32.47 22.41 -10.63
N ALA A 634 -31.50 23.27 -10.27
CA ALA A 634 -31.74 24.43 -9.42
C ALA A 634 -32.73 25.43 -10.04
N VAL A 635 -32.56 25.74 -11.33
CA VAL A 635 -33.47 26.68 -12.01
C VAL A 635 -34.83 26.01 -12.28
N THR A 636 -34.89 24.70 -12.59
CA THR A 636 -36.18 23.98 -12.71
C THR A 636 -36.98 24.03 -11.41
N ALA A 637 -36.32 23.83 -10.26
CA ALA A 637 -36.96 23.93 -8.94
C ALA A 637 -37.49 25.34 -8.65
N GLN A 638 -36.79 26.40 -9.08
CA GLN A 638 -37.28 27.77 -8.96
C GLN A 638 -38.56 28.00 -9.79
N TYR A 639 -38.57 27.63 -11.08
CA TYR A 639 -39.74 27.85 -11.94
C TYR A 639 -40.97 27.01 -11.56
N GLN A 640 -40.79 25.88 -10.86
CA GLN A 640 -41.90 25.13 -10.25
C GLN A 640 -42.67 25.94 -9.22
N HIS A 641 -42.01 26.85 -8.50
CA HIS A 641 -42.67 27.76 -7.55
C HIS A 641 -43.36 28.97 -8.22
N GLU A 642 -42.90 29.38 -9.40
CA GLU A 642 -43.36 30.62 -10.06
C GLU A 642 -44.54 30.43 -11.05
N GLY A 643 -45.00 29.19 -11.27
CA GLY A 643 -46.23 28.90 -12.02
C GLY A 643 -46.05 28.09 -13.31
N GLY A 644 -44.90 27.46 -13.51
CA GLY A 644 -44.63 26.58 -14.65
C GLY A 644 -43.62 27.16 -15.65
N LEU A 645 -43.24 26.36 -16.65
CA LEU A 645 -42.20 26.76 -17.60
C LEU A 645 -42.70 27.81 -18.59
N THR A 646 -41.99 28.94 -18.65
CA THR A 646 -42.16 29.93 -19.73
C THR A 646 -41.35 29.49 -20.96
N PRO A 647 -41.70 29.95 -22.17
CA PRO A 647 -40.88 29.73 -23.37
C PRO A 647 -39.44 30.24 -23.22
N GLU A 648 -39.24 31.28 -22.42
CA GLU A 648 -37.93 31.86 -22.11
C GLU A 648 -37.02 30.87 -21.36
N PHE A 649 -37.58 30.02 -20.49
CA PHE A 649 -36.81 28.98 -19.80
C PHE A 649 -36.33 27.88 -20.76
N SER A 650 -37.16 27.47 -21.73
CA SER A 650 -36.75 26.51 -22.76
C SER A 650 -35.60 27.07 -23.62
N GLU A 651 -35.67 28.35 -23.96
CA GLU A 651 -34.61 29.03 -24.74
C GLU A 651 -33.32 29.22 -23.92
N TRP A 652 -33.44 29.53 -22.62
CA TRP A 652 -32.31 29.55 -21.69
C TRP A 652 -31.63 28.17 -21.60
N ARG A 653 -32.41 27.08 -21.44
CA ARG A 653 -31.89 25.70 -21.37
C ARG A 653 -31.11 25.33 -22.64
N LYS A 654 -31.68 25.60 -23.81
CA LYS A 654 -31.02 25.40 -25.11
C LYS A 654 -29.73 26.22 -25.22
N THR A 655 -29.73 27.46 -24.74
CA THR A 655 -28.54 28.33 -24.76
C THR A 655 -27.43 27.78 -23.86
N GLY A 656 -27.75 27.30 -22.65
CA GLY A 656 -26.79 26.65 -21.74
C GLY A 656 -26.16 25.41 -22.36
N LEU A 657 -26.98 24.51 -22.91
CA LEU A 657 -26.51 23.32 -23.62
C LEU A 657 -25.65 23.65 -24.84
N LEU A 658 -26.01 24.66 -25.62
CA LEU A 658 -25.20 25.13 -26.76
C LEU A 658 -23.85 25.70 -26.29
N GLN A 659 -23.80 26.41 -25.16
CA GLN A 659 -22.54 26.90 -24.59
C GLN A 659 -21.65 25.75 -24.08
N LEU A 660 -22.22 24.74 -23.43
CA LEU A 660 -21.52 23.53 -23.05
C LEU A 660 -20.99 22.80 -24.29
N LEU A 661 -21.83 22.56 -25.29
CA LEU A 661 -21.45 21.88 -26.54
C LEU A 661 -20.31 22.62 -27.25
N ASN A 662 -20.44 23.94 -27.45
CA ASN A 662 -19.39 24.77 -28.08
C ASN A 662 -18.06 24.72 -27.32
N THR A 663 -18.09 24.60 -25.99
CA THR A 663 -16.86 24.47 -25.17
C THR A 663 -16.20 23.11 -25.43
N LEU A 664 -16.98 22.03 -25.37
CA LEU A 664 -16.48 20.67 -25.56
C LEU A 664 -16.03 20.40 -27.01
N GLU A 665 -16.75 20.93 -28.01
CA GLU A 665 -16.35 20.86 -29.41
C GLU A 665 -15.07 21.66 -29.69
N LYS A 666 -14.88 22.81 -29.02
CA LYS A 666 -13.64 23.58 -29.12
C LYS A 666 -12.46 22.78 -28.59
N ASP A 667 -12.58 22.22 -27.40
CA ASP A 667 -11.50 21.45 -26.76
C ASP A 667 -11.15 20.21 -27.61
N ALA A 668 -12.16 19.47 -28.10
CA ALA A 668 -11.97 18.34 -29.02
C ALA A 668 -11.36 18.74 -30.38
N MET A 669 -11.63 19.95 -30.88
CA MET A 669 -11.01 20.47 -32.10
C MET A 669 -9.54 20.89 -31.89
N GLU A 670 -9.22 21.50 -30.75
CA GLU A 670 -7.84 21.85 -30.39
C GLU A 670 -6.99 20.59 -30.19
N GLU A 671 -7.54 19.56 -29.54
CA GLU A 671 -6.90 18.25 -29.41
C GLU A 671 -6.68 17.55 -30.77
N LYS A 672 -7.67 17.55 -31.65
CA LYS A 672 -7.53 16.98 -33.01
C LYS A 672 -6.51 17.75 -33.87
N ALA A 673 -6.35 19.06 -33.64
CA ALA A 673 -5.30 19.86 -34.24
C ALA A 673 -3.91 19.49 -33.69
N ALA A 674 -3.79 19.23 -32.37
CA ALA A 674 -2.57 18.72 -31.76
C ALA A 674 -2.17 17.34 -32.33
N GLU A 675 -3.10 16.37 -32.37
CA GLU A 675 -2.82 15.04 -32.96
C GLU A 675 -2.37 15.11 -34.41
N THR A 676 -2.98 15.98 -35.23
CA THR A 676 -2.60 16.12 -36.64
C THR A 676 -1.26 16.82 -36.81
N ALA A 677 -0.90 17.74 -35.92
CA ALA A 677 0.44 18.32 -35.85
C ALA A 677 1.49 17.29 -35.40
N GLU A 678 1.17 16.46 -34.41
CA GLU A 678 2.02 15.38 -33.91
C GLU A 678 2.27 14.31 -34.99
N LYS A 679 1.21 13.76 -35.61
CA LYS A 679 1.32 12.80 -36.73
C LYS A 679 2.13 13.36 -37.90
N ALA A 680 2.04 14.68 -38.15
CA ALA A 680 2.88 15.36 -39.14
C ALA A 680 4.35 15.52 -38.70
N ALA A 681 4.60 15.73 -37.40
CA ALA A 681 5.93 15.77 -36.81
C ALA A 681 6.59 14.38 -36.80
N GLU A 682 5.87 13.32 -36.39
CA GLU A 682 6.29 11.93 -36.50
C GLU A 682 6.66 11.55 -37.94
N THR A 683 5.80 11.88 -38.91
CA THR A 683 6.05 11.54 -40.33
C THR A 683 7.33 12.22 -40.84
N LYS A 684 7.57 13.48 -40.45
CA LYS A 684 8.84 14.19 -40.72
C LYS A 684 10.01 13.56 -39.97
N GLY A 685 9.84 13.15 -38.71
CA GLY A 685 10.86 12.49 -37.90
C GLY A 685 11.26 11.11 -38.45
N ARG A 686 10.30 10.32 -38.95
CA ARG A 686 10.55 9.04 -39.64
C ARG A 686 11.27 9.26 -40.97
N ALA A 687 10.90 10.29 -41.74
CA ALA A 687 11.63 10.67 -42.94
C ALA A 687 13.07 11.11 -42.61
N ALA A 688 13.26 11.97 -41.61
CA ALA A 688 14.58 12.42 -41.16
C ALA A 688 15.45 11.28 -40.62
N LYS A 689 14.90 10.36 -39.81
CA LYS A 689 15.63 9.15 -39.36
C LYS A 689 15.95 8.19 -40.51
N ALA A 690 15.13 8.12 -41.55
CA ALA A 690 15.44 7.34 -42.75
C ALA A 690 16.58 7.98 -43.57
N GLU A 691 16.57 9.32 -43.72
CA GLU A 691 17.67 10.07 -44.33
C GLU A 691 18.95 9.99 -43.50
N GLU A 692 18.88 10.09 -42.17
CA GLU A 692 20.01 9.95 -41.26
C GLU A 692 20.60 8.53 -41.30
N LYS A 693 19.77 7.48 -41.32
CA LYS A 693 20.26 6.09 -41.44
C LYS A 693 20.88 5.81 -42.82
N ALA A 694 20.43 6.52 -43.87
CA ALA A 694 21.08 6.53 -45.19
C ALA A 694 22.40 7.35 -45.20
N ALA A 695 22.46 8.44 -44.42
CA ALA A 695 23.66 9.25 -44.23
C ALA A 695 24.71 8.57 -43.34
N GLU A 696 24.31 7.79 -42.34
CA GLU A 696 25.20 7.05 -41.44
C GLU A 696 25.79 5.82 -42.14
N THR A 697 25.01 5.16 -43.00
CA THR A 697 25.53 4.09 -43.88
C THR A 697 26.51 4.62 -44.94
N THR A 698 26.46 5.90 -45.30
CA THR A 698 27.52 6.57 -46.08
C THR A 698 28.65 7.13 -45.20
N GLY A 699 28.35 7.58 -43.98
CA GLY A 699 29.32 8.14 -43.02
C GLY A 699 30.27 7.12 -42.39
N ARG A 700 29.79 5.88 -42.17
CA ARG A 700 30.63 4.74 -41.75
C ARG A 700 31.68 4.34 -42.80
N ALA A 701 31.58 4.81 -44.04
CA ALA A 701 32.64 4.67 -45.04
C ALA A 701 33.70 5.78 -44.98
N ALA A 702 33.45 6.89 -44.25
CA ALA A 702 34.31 8.07 -44.21
C ALA A 702 35.06 8.25 -42.87
N GLN A 703 34.51 7.80 -41.74
CA GLN A 703 35.16 7.93 -40.42
C GLN A 703 36.10 6.76 -40.10
N ALA A 704 37.17 6.62 -40.89
CA ALA A 704 38.30 5.76 -40.59
C ALA A 704 39.58 6.54 -40.18
N GLU A 705 39.56 7.88 -40.21
CA GLU A 705 40.73 8.73 -39.92
C GLU A 705 40.43 9.90 -38.97
N ALA A 706 41.43 10.21 -38.13
CA ALA A 706 41.61 11.39 -37.25
C ALA A 706 40.82 11.51 -35.92
N LYS A 707 41.59 11.45 -34.80
CA LYS A 707 41.26 12.02 -33.46
C LYS A 707 42.58 12.39 -32.74
N VAL A 708 42.58 13.53 -32.01
CA VAL A 708 43.57 14.11 -31.03
C VAL A 708 43.48 15.65 -31.14
N ALA A 709 43.39 16.51 -30.10
CA ALA A 709 43.19 16.35 -28.65
C ALA A 709 42.67 17.66 -27.98
N THR A 710 42.72 17.71 -26.64
CA THR A 710 42.04 18.47 -25.56
C THR A 710 42.15 20.03 -25.44
N PRO A 711 41.38 20.68 -24.50
CA PRO A 711 41.16 22.14 -24.38
C PRO A 711 41.76 22.81 -23.12
N GLU A 712 41.57 24.14 -22.91
CA GLU A 712 41.48 24.76 -21.56
C GLU A 712 41.02 26.26 -21.50
N ALA A 713 40.60 26.70 -20.28
CA ALA A 713 40.66 28.07 -19.67
C ALA A 713 39.35 28.79 -19.23
N LYS A 714 39.44 29.57 -18.12
CA LYS A 714 38.36 30.16 -17.27
C LYS A 714 38.42 31.72 -17.17
N ALA A 715 37.47 32.31 -16.40
CA ALA A 715 37.47 33.62 -15.68
C ALA A 715 36.75 34.82 -16.37
N ALA A 716 36.16 35.85 -15.71
CA ALA A 716 35.68 36.08 -14.31
C ALA A 716 34.77 37.36 -14.22
N LYS A 717 34.14 37.64 -13.05
CA LYS A 717 33.26 38.80 -12.73
C LYS A 717 33.98 40.16 -12.58
N PRO A 718 33.22 41.30 -12.54
CA PRO A 718 33.42 42.29 -11.45
C PRO A 718 32.13 42.97 -10.88
N GLU A 719 32.28 43.72 -9.77
CA GLU A 719 31.25 44.46 -8.99
C GLU A 719 31.24 46.00 -9.25
N ILE A 720 30.17 46.72 -8.84
CA ILE A 720 30.15 48.20 -8.65
C ILE A 720 29.31 48.62 -7.40
N LYS A 721 29.63 49.77 -6.78
CA LYS A 721 29.15 50.26 -5.46
C LYS A 721 28.06 51.37 -5.44
N VAL A 722 27.15 51.25 -4.47
CA VAL A 722 26.55 52.24 -3.51
C VAL A 722 26.50 53.76 -3.79
N ALA A 723 25.27 54.32 -3.72
CA ALA A 723 24.85 55.59 -3.06
C ALA A 723 23.30 55.72 -3.04
N GLY A 724 22.59 56.42 -2.13
CA GLY A 724 22.95 57.03 -0.84
C GLY A 724 22.25 58.40 -0.54
N LYS A 725 21.15 58.45 0.27
CA LYS A 725 20.55 59.71 0.80
C LYS A 725 19.54 59.51 1.96
N GLN A 726 19.54 60.42 2.94
CA GLN A 726 18.59 60.47 4.07
C GLN A 726 17.34 61.35 3.79
N GLY A 727 16.23 61.01 4.44
CA GLY A 727 15.05 61.85 4.66
C GLY A 727 14.41 61.48 6.00
N GLY A 728 13.97 62.47 6.80
CA GLY A 728 13.50 62.25 8.17
C GLY A 728 12.33 61.27 8.24
N SER A 729 12.49 60.17 8.98
CA SER A 729 11.60 59.01 8.83
C SER A 729 10.39 59.04 9.75
N ASP A 730 9.24 58.72 9.17
CA ASP A 730 7.90 58.54 9.75
C ASP A 730 7.79 57.32 10.71
N LYS A 731 8.90 56.92 11.35
CA LYS A 731 9.08 55.63 12.03
C LYS A 731 9.21 55.72 13.56
N GLY A 732 9.05 56.89 14.16
CA GLY A 732 9.18 57.06 15.63
C GLY A 732 8.19 56.22 16.43
N TRP A 733 6.97 56.06 15.93
CA TRP A 733 5.94 55.21 16.53
C TRP A 733 6.25 53.70 16.35
N LEU A 734 6.87 53.29 15.23
CA LEU A 734 7.32 51.91 15.01
C LEU A 734 8.36 51.50 16.06
N LEU A 735 9.31 52.38 16.39
CA LEU A 735 10.31 52.12 17.44
C LEU A 735 9.64 51.95 18.82
N ALA A 736 8.64 52.79 19.14
CA ALA A 736 7.87 52.64 20.37
C ALA A 736 7.09 51.31 20.41
N LEU A 737 6.42 50.96 19.30
CA LEU A 737 5.67 49.71 19.17
C LEU A 737 6.58 48.49 19.30
N GLY A 738 7.73 48.47 18.62
CA GLY A 738 8.71 47.38 18.72
C GLY A 738 9.33 47.21 20.11
N LEU A 739 9.45 48.30 20.89
CA LEU A 739 9.86 48.24 22.30
C LEU A 739 8.79 47.61 23.19
N GLU A 740 7.51 47.92 22.98
CA GLU A 740 6.43 47.30 23.76
C GLU A 740 6.16 45.85 23.29
N ILE A 741 6.29 45.53 21.99
CA ILE A 741 6.31 44.13 21.49
C ILE A 741 7.44 43.35 22.15
N GLY A 742 8.68 43.88 22.15
CA GLY A 742 9.81 43.22 22.81
C GLY A 742 9.61 43.03 24.32
N GLY A 743 8.96 43.98 24.99
CA GLY A 743 8.56 43.86 26.40
C GLY A 743 7.47 42.81 26.64
N ALA A 744 6.45 42.77 25.78
CA ALA A 744 5.35 41.81 25.86
C ALA A 744 5.83 40.37 25.59
N VAL A 745 6.66 40.18 24.56
CA VAL A 745 7.31 38.88 24.30
C VAL A 745 8.15 38.45 25.51
N LEU A 746 8.93 39.35 26.12
CA LEU A 746 9.70 39.04 27.34
C LEU A 746 8.83 38.61 28.53
N ALA A 747 7.61 39.14 28.67
CA ALA A 747 6.68 38.77 29.74
C ALA A 747 6.04 37.38 29.53
N ALA A 748 6.03 36.89 28.29
CA ALA A 748 5.43 35.62 27.89
C ALA A 748 6.43 34.53 27.51
N VAL A 749 7.75 34.83 27.50
CA VAL A 749 8.84 33.86 27.39
C VAL A 749 8.60 32.72 28.40
N PRO A 750 8.29 31.49 27.96
CA PRO A 750 8.09 30.38 28.88
C PRO A 750 9.34 30.07 29.70
N THR A 751 9.16 29.97 31.03
CA THR A 751 10.20 29.65 32.02
C THR A 751 10.19 28.19 32.49
N GLY A 752 9.37 27.34 31.85
CA GLY A 752 9.19 25.92 32.19
C GLY A 752 9.18 25.01 30.96
N VAL A 753 8.88 23.73 31.17
CA VAL A 753 8.73 22.74 30.09
C VAL A 753 7.45 23.05 29.32
N VAL A 754 7.61 23.46 28.06
CA VAL A 754 6.53 23.89 27.15
C VAL A 754 6.67 23.14 25.83
N GLN A 755 5.57 22.89 25.10
CA GLN A 755 5.62 22.19 23.81
C GLN A 755 6.52 22.92 22.82
N LEU A 756 7.34 22.16 22.07
CA LEU A 756 8.36 22.74 21.18
C LEU A 756 7.75 23.69 20.13
N ALA A 757 6.55 23.37 19.63
CA ALA A 757 5.75 24.21 18.74
C ALA A 757 5.58 25.65 19.28
N GLU A 758 5.23 25.80 20.55
CA GLU A 758 5.05 27.12 21.15
C GLU A 758 6.38 27.85 21.31
N VAL A 759 7.47 27.13 21.60
CA VAL A 759 8.82 27.71 21.68
C VAL A 759 9.25 28.26 20.31
N PHE A 760 8.92 27.61 19.20
CA PHE A 760 9.16 28.13 17.85
C PHE A 760 8.38 29.43 17.56
N LEU A 761 7.09 29.50 17.94
CA LEU A 761 6.29 30.72 17.81
C LEU A 761 6.90 31.89 18.62
N TRP A 762 7.24 31.65 19.89
CA TRP A 762 7.91 32.65 20.73
C TRP A 762 9.29 33.04 20.18
N ALA A 763 10.03 32.09 19.61
CA ALA A 763 11.35 32.35 19.04
C ALA A 763 11.28 33.30 17.83
N ARG A 764 10.31 33.13 16.92
CA ARG A 764 10.09 34.08 15.82
C ARG A 764 9.75 35.48 16.32
N GLN A 765 8.82 35.60 17.27
CA GLN A 765 8.45 36.93 17.79
C GLN A 765 9.62 37.62 18.50
N ALA A 766 10.44 36.86 19.23
CA ALA A 766 11.68 37.37 19.83
C ALA A 766 12.72 37.77 18.77
N ILE A 767 12.98 36.94 17.76
CA ILE A 767 13.91 37.23 16.66
C ILE A 767 13.46 38.47 15.88
N ARG A 768 12.16 38.57 15.58
CA ARG A 768 11.57 39.71 14.85
C ARG A 768 11.68 41.00 15.63
N ALA A 769 11.39 40.98 16.92
CA ALA A 769 11.63 42.11 17.81
C ALA A 769 13.13 42.48 17.88
N ILE A 770 14.04 41.50 18.02
CA ILE A 770 15.49 41.76 18.06
C ILE A 770 15.98 42.40 16.76
N ARG A 771 15.58 41.87 15.59
CA ARG A 771 15.96 42.39 14.28
C ARG A 771 15.45 43.79 14.04
N PHE A 772 14.16 44.01 14.28
CA PHE A 772 13.56 45.33 14.17
C PHE A 772 14.28 46.35 15.06
N LEU A 773 14.50 46.00 16.33
CA LEU A 773 15.13 46.90 17.29
C LEU A 773 16.61 47.18 16.98
N ARG A 774 17.37 46.18 16.50
CA ARG A 774 18.77 46.39 16.04
C ARG A 774 18.83 47.20 14.75
N SER A 775 17.95 46.93 13.79
CA SER A 775 17.81 47.70 12.56
C SER A 775 17.47 49.16 12.87
N ALA A 776 16.50 49.39 13.76
CA ALA A 776 16.13 50.72 14.22
C ALA A 776 17.30 51.50 14.86
N ILE A 777 18.18 50.86 15.64
CA ILE A 777 19.42 51.51 16.15
C ILE A 777 20.34 51.98 15.01
N MET A 778 20.43 51.24 13.91
CA MET A 778 21.28 51.59 12.78
C MET A 778 20.65 52.64 11.85
N ASP A 779 19.33 52.61 11.71
CA ASP A 779 18.54 53.44 10.79
C ASP A 779 18.11 54.80 11.35
N LEU A 780 17.93 54.89 12.68
CA LEU A 780 17.35 56.06 13.35
C LEU A 780 18.41 56.78 14.19
N ASP A 781 18.35 58.11 14.22
CA ASP A 781 19.16 58.95 15.11
C ASP A 781 18.57 58.93 16.55
N ILE A 782 18.72 57.80 17.24
CA ILE A 782 18.08 57.57 18.54
C ILE A 782 18.94 58.08 19.71
N THR A 783 18.30 58.74 20.68
CA THR A 783 18.95 59.16 21.93
C THR A 783 19.34 57.98 22.83
N GLY A 784 20.45 58.14 23.55
CA GLY A 784 21.10 57.05 24.31
C GLY A 784 20.25 56.39 25.41
N THR A 785 19.19 57.02 25.89
CA THR A 785 18.24 56.39 26.84
C THR A 785 17.39 55.32 26.16
N ILE A 786 16.96 55.55 24.92
CA ILE A 786 16.20 54.58 24.15
C ILE A 786 17.14 53.49 23.64
N VAL A 787 18.33 53.84 23.14
CA VAL A 787 19.37 52.84 22.76
C VAL A 787 19.63 51.88 23.92
N ARG A 788 19.80 52.38 25.15
CA ARG A 788 19.96 51.53 26.33
C ARG A 788 18.75 50.62 26.62
N ARG A 789 17.51 51.11 26.46
CA ARG A 789 16.30 50.27 26.62
C ARG A 789 16.22 49.20 25.52
N VAL A 790 16.65 49.52 24.30
CA VAL A 790 16.75 48.57 23.20
C VAL A 790 17.83 47.51 23.48
N GLU A 791 19.03 47.91 23.89
CA GLU A 791 20.11 47.01 24.28
C GLU A 791 19.67 46.09 25.43
N GLU A 792 18.95 46.61 26.41
CA GLU A 792 18.41 45.81 27.52
C GLU A 792 17.38 44.77 27.04
N ILE A 793 16.39 45.17 26.23
CA ILE A 793 15.35 44.26 25.72
C ILE A 793 15.96 43.22 24.78
N THR A 794 16.82 43.63 23.85
CA THR A 794 17.48 42.71 22.92
C THR A 794 18.46 41.77 23.63
N SER A 795 19.20 42.24 24.64
CA SER A 795 20.04 41.37 25.47
C SER A 795 19.23 40.38 26.30
N LYS A 796 18.07 40.78 26.83
CA LYS A 796 17.17 39.88 27.56
C LYS A 796 16.56 38.82 26.63
N LEU A 797 16.04 39.22 25.46
CA LEU A 797 15.46 38.31 24.47
C LEU A 797 16.50 37.31 23.94
N SER A 798 17.71 37.77 23.57
CA SER A 798 18.81 36.87 23.18
C SER A 798 19.26 35.98 24.34
N GLY A 799 19.19 36.45 25.60
CA GLY A 799 19.43 35.63 26.78
C GLY A 799 18.42 34.49 26.91
N SER A 800 17.13 34.78 26.75
CA SER A 800 16.04 33.80 26.76
C SER A 800 16.19 32.76 25.65
N LEU A 801 16.41 33.19 24.40
CA LEU A 801 16.63 32.30 23.24
C LEU A 801 17.85 31.38 23.41
N ARG A 802 18.85 31.80 24.18
CA ARG A 802 20.04 30.99 24.52
C ARG A 802 19.84 30.05 25.70
N SER A 803 18.88 30.36 26.58
CA SER A 803 18.50 29.49 27.70
C SER A 803 17.64 28.31 27.24
N TRP A 804 16.81 28.49 26.21
CA TRP A 804 16.06 27.40 25.60
C TRP A 804 16.99 26.51 24.80
N ARG A 805 17.16 25.27 25.27
CA ARG A 805 17.95 24.24 24.60
C ARG A 805 17.06 23.14 24.06
N VAL A 806 17.34 22.74 22.83
CA VAL A 806 16.62 21.68 22.11
C VAL A 806 17.67 20.65 21.68
N PRO A 807 17.48 19.35 21.98
CA PRO A 807 18.24 18.28 21.35
C PRO A 807 18.13 18.34 19.83
N THR A 808 19.27 18.31 19.15
CA THR A 808 19.32 18.38 17.68
C THR A 808 20.17 17.25 17.11
N PRO A 809 19.80 16.70 15.95
CA PRO A 809 20.66 15.76 15.27
C PRO A 809 21.89 16.48 14.69
N ALA A 810 22.97 15.73 14.50
CA ALA A 810 24.19 16.22 13.89
C ALA A 810 24.56 15.30 12.71
N PRO A 811 24.70 15.82 11.47
CA PRO A 811 24.54 17.22 11.07
C PRO A 811 23.06 17.67 10.90
N LEU A 812 22.71 18.82 11.49
CA LEU A 812 21.34 19.36 11.47
C LEU A 812 20.87 19.74 10.06
N THR A 813 21.74 20.36 9.25
CA THR A 813 21.38 20.86 7.91
C THR A 813 20.91 19.73 6.99
N GLU A 814 21.71 18.66 6.89
CA GLU A 814 21.42 17.48 6.07
C GLU A 814 20.13 16.79 6.52
N TRP A 815 19.97 16.58 7.82
CA TRP A 815 18.77 16.00 8.42
C TRP A 815 17.51 16.84 8.16
N ALA A 816 17.62 18.17 8.24
CA ALA A 816 16.49 19.07 8.05
C ALA A 816 16.15 19.27 6.55
N THR A 817 17.12 19.17 5.64
CA THR A 817 16.85 19.21 4.18
C THR A 817 16.15 17.97 3.64
N GLN A 818 16.09 16.88 4.42
CA GLN A 818 15.42 15.62 4.06
C GLN A 818 14.01 15.48 4.66
N LYS A 819 13.46 16.55 5.24
CA LYS A 819 12.23 16.49 6.06
C LYS A 819 11.33 17.69 5.84
N ASP A 820 10.03 17.44 5.83
CA ASP A 820 9.04 18.50 5.87
C ASP A 820 8.99 19.20 7.26
N ALA A 821 8.29 20.33 7.30
CA ALA A 821 8.11 21.16 8.47
C ALA A 821 7.55 20.42 9.71
N GLY A 822 6.62 19.48 9.51
CA GLY A 822 6.01 18.68 10.56
C GLY A 822 6.95 17.58 11.06
N GLN A 823 7.59 16.85 10.13
CA GLN A 823 8.59 15.82 10.46
C GLN A 823 9.80 16.37 11.22
N ILE A 824 10.20 17.61 10.96
CA ILE A 824 11.25 18.30 11.73
C ILE A 824 10.78 18.55 13.16
N LEU A 825 9.55 19.05 13.33
CA LEU A 825 9.00 19.35 14.65
C LEU A 825 8.83 18.08 15.48
N GLU A 826 8.27 17.02 14.89
CA GLU A 826 8.12 15.69 15.51
C GLU A 826 9.49 15.08 15.85
N GLY A 827 10.45 15.11 14.92
CA GLY A 827 11.78 14.57 15.14
C GLY A 827 12.58 15.29 16.24
N LEU A 828 12.44 16.62 16.34
CA LEU A 828 13.02 17.39 17.46
C LEU A 828 12.29 17.10 18.78
N GLU A 829 10.98 16.85 18.76
CA GLU A 829 10.21 16.46 19.96
C GLU A 829 10.63 15.06 20.46
N ILE A 830 10.78 14.07 19.55
CA ILE A 830 11.31 12.73 19.87
C ILE A 830 12.72 12.82 20.50
N LEU A 831 13.62 13.63 19.92
CA LEU A 831 14.96 13.84 20.46
C LEU A 831 14.94 14.52 21.84
N ARG A 832 13.93 15.36 22.09
CA ARG A 832 13.69 16.03 23.38
C ARG A 832 13.18 15.07 24.44
N GLU A 833 12.21 14.22 24.11
CA GLU A 833 11.72 13.15 25.00
C GLU A 833 12.83 12.13 25.32
N ALA A 834 13.66 11.79 24.34
CA ALA A 834 14.82 10.92 24.50
C ALA A 834 16.01 11.55 25.25
N GLN A 835 15.94 12.84 25.63
CA GLN A 835 17.02 13.60 26.26
C GLN A 835 18.36 13.52 25.51
N ALA A 836 18.30 13.51 24.17
CA ALA A 836 19.47 13.29 23.32
C ALA A 836 20.48 14.46 23.37
N GLN A 837 21.76 14.16 23.14
CA GLN A 837 22.80 15.15 22.88
C GLN A 837 23.23 15.03 21.40
N PRO A 838 23.58 16.14 20.72
CA PRO A 838 23.85 17.47 21.27
C PRO A 838 22.63 18.41 21.39
N GLU A 839 22.53 19.09 22.53
CA GLU A 839 21.68 20.26 22.70
C GLU A 839 22.23 21.50 21.97
N ARG A 840 21.33 22.24 21.30
CA ARG A 840 21.61 23.60 20.78
C ARG A 840 20.65 24.61 21.38
N SER A 841 21.10 25.86 21.48
CA SER A 841 20.21 26.99 21.82
C SER A 841 19.21 27.27 20.70
N MET A 842 18.00 27.69 21.02
CA MET A 842 16.99 28.10 20.04
C MET A 842 17.47 29.25 19.13
N ASP A 843 18.30 30.16 19.65
CA ASP A 843 19.02 31.21 18.89
C ASP A 843 19.85 30.61 17.71
N ASP A 844 20.54 29.49 17.95
CA ASP A 844 21.39 28.80 16.97
C ASP A 844 20.57 27.91 16.03
N LEU A 845 19.58 27.19 16.58
CA LEU A 845 18.66 26.34 15.82
C LEU A 845 17.88 27.15 14.77
N MET A 846 17.24 28.25 15.18
CA MET A 846 16.53 29.14 14.27
C MET A 846 17.47 29.76 13.24
N SER A 847 18.67 30.20 13.65
CA SER A 847 19.65 30.78 12.73
C SER A 847 20.13 29.79 11.65
N GLN A 848 20.18 28.49 11.95
CA GLN A 848 20.57 27.45 10.99
C GLN A 848 19.40 27.01 10.11
N LEU A 849 18.20 26.83 10.68
CA LEU A 849 16.97 26.55 9.90
C LEU A 849 16.61 27.71 8.97
N GLU A 850 16.99 28.94 9.30
CA GLU A 850 16.78 30.10 8.44
C GLU A 850 17.76 30.18 7.25
N GLN A 851 18.98 29.66 7.42
CA GLN A 851 19.97 29.56 6.34
C GLN A 851 19.59 28.50 5.30
N ILE A 852 18.83 27.48 5.72
CA ILE A 852 18.23 26.49 4.83
C ILE A 852 17.10 27.16 4.06
N HIS A 853 17.41 27.58 2.83
CA HIS A 853 16.39 27.96 1.87
C HIS A 853 15.62 26.70 1.49
N VAL A 854 14.33 26.70 1.81
CA VAL A 854 13.39 25.76 1.19
C VAL A 854 13.12 26.35 -0.19
N PRO A 855 13.39 25.62 -1.29
CA PRO A 855 12.96 26.06 -2.60
C PRO A 855 11.48 26.48 -2.53
N THR A 856 11.08 27.55 -3.21
CA THR A 856 9.72 28.16 -3.09
C THR A 856 8.58 27.25 -3.60
N GLU A 857 8.94 26.01 -3.87
CA GLU A 857 8.36 25.04 -4.76
C GLU A 857 8.95 23.71 -4.23
N ASP A 858 8.15 22.89 -3.53
CA ASP A 858 8.64 21.75 -2.74
C ASP A 858 9.55 20.84 -3.60
N PRO A 859 10.78 20.48 -3.18
CA PRO A 859 11.74 19.80 -4.05
C PRO A 859 11.30 18.42 -4.56
N ALA A 860 10.20 17.87 -4.02
CA ALA A 860 9.52 16.66 -4.49
C ALA A 860 8.56 16.89 -5.69
N ASP A 861 7.93 18.07 -5.80
CA ASP A 861 6.65 18.22 -6.54
C ASP A 861 6.77 18.79 -7.97
N GLN A 862 7.98 19.12 -8.45
CA GLN A 862 8.11 20.07 -9.57
C GLN A 862 7.61 19.60 -10.94
N GLU A 863 7.73 18.32 -11.29
CA GLU A 863 7.70 17.90 -12.70
C GLU A 863 6.36 17.31 -13.19
N LEU A 864 5.40 16.92 -12.34
CA LEU A 864 4.17 16.25 -12.79
C LEU A 864 2.84 16.71 -12.14
N GLU A 865 2.87 17.35 -10.97
CA GLU A 865 1.67 17.75 -10.19
C GLU A 865 0.82 18.88 -10.81
N GLN A 866 1.43 19.75 -11.63
CA GLN A 866 0.89 21.10 -11.91
C GLN A 866 -0.52 21.17 -12.54
N PRO A 867 -0.98 20.23 -13.40
CA PRO A 867 -2.33 20.30 -13.95
C PRO A 867 -3.42 19.79 -13.01
N VAL A 868 -3.32 18.53 -12.55
CA VAL A 868 -4.49 17.79 -12.03
C VAL A 868 -4.88 18.23 -10.59
N SER A 869 -3.94 18.27 -9.65
CA SER A 869 -4.23 18.63 -8.25
C SER A 869 -4.68 20.09 -8.13
N LYS A 870 -4.04 21.00 -8.90
CA LYS A 870 -4.46 22.41 -9.02
C LYS A 870 -5.80 22.58 -9.72
N LEU A 871 -6.18 21.75 -10.71
CA LEU A 871 -7.53 21.81 -11.29
C LEU A 871 -8.58 21.34 -10.28
N ILE A 872 -8.37 20.24 -9.56
CA ILE A 872 -9.33 19.72 -8.57
C ILE A 872 -9.57 20.75 -7.46
N LYS A 873 -8.51 21.34 -6.88
CA LYS A 873 -8.63 22.42 -5.87
C LYS A 873 -9.19 23.74 -6.44
N LYS A 874 -8.89 24.11 -7.69
CA LYS A 874 -9.47 25.32 -8.31
C LYS A 874 -10.94 25.14 -8.69
N LEU A 875 -11.37 23.93 -9.08
CA LEU A 875 -12.76 23.64 -9.42
C LEU A 875 -13.65 23.53 -8.18
N SER A 876 -13.12 23.04 -7.05
CA SER A 876 -13.86 22.96 -5.79
C SER A 876 -13.98 24.29 -5.03
N HIS A 877 -13.30 25.37 -5.45
CA HIS A 877 -13.32 26.68 -4.79
C HIS A 877 -13.75 27.84 -5.70
N ARG A 878 -14.22 27.58 -6.92
CA ARG A 878 -14.63 28.63 -7.86
C ARG A 878 -16.13 28.88 -7.82
N GLU A 879 -16.58 29.50 -6.73
CA GLU A 879 -17.88 30.18 -6.73
C GLU A 879 -17.89 31.25 -7.83
N VAL A 880 -18.92 31.21 -8.69
CA VAL A 880 -19.16 32.25 -9.71
C VAL A 880 -20.30 33.12 -9.19
N PRO A 881 -20.15 34.47 -9.17
CA PRO A 881 -21.21 35.35 -8.69
C PRO A 881 -22.49 35.18 -9.52
N LEU A 882 -23.56 34.76 -8.85
CA LEU A 882 -24.91 34.81 -9.40
C LEU A 882 -25.55 36.14 -8.95
N GLU A 883 -25.52 37.15 -9.82
CA GLU A 883 -26.38 38.33 -9.67
C GLU A 883 -27.68 38.17 -10.47
N PRO A 884 -28.82 37.97 -9.80
CA PRO A 884 -30.09 38.55 -10.17
C PRO A 884 -30.38 39.79 -9.30
N ALA A 885 -31.01 40.80 -9.89
CA ALA A 885 -31.13 42.11 -9.26
C ALA A 885 -32.08 42.14 -8.03
N GLY A 886 -31.48 42.34 -6.85
CA GLY A 886 -32.04 43.15 -5.76
C GLY A 886 -33.12 42.55 -4.86
N LEU A 887 -32.69 42.01 -3.71
CA LEU A 887 -33.16 42.37 -2.35
C LEU A 887 -32.55 41.41 -1.30
N ALA A 888 -31.79 41.95 -0.34
CA ALA A 888 -31.11 41.15 0.68
C ALA A 888 -31.85 41.15 2.03
N PRO A 889 -31.83 40.01 2.74
CA PRO A 889 -31.57 39.97 4.18
C PRO A 889 -30.30 39.12 4.50
N PRO A 890 -29.74 39.21 5.73
CA PRO A 890 -28.28 39.10 5.91
C PRO A 890 -27.75 37.72 6.32
N LEU A 891 -26.48 37.46 6.00
CA LEU A 891 -25.61 36.51 6.71
C LEU A 891 -24.75 37.23 7.78
N PRO A 892 -24.22 36.51 8.80
CA PRO A 892 -23.66 37.11 10.01
C PRO A 892 -22.22 37.60 9.88
N ALA A 893 -21.84 38.48 10.82
CA ALA A 893 -20.55 39.16 10.85
C ALA A 893 -19.39 38.30 11.36
N LEU A 894 -18.19 38.51 10.80
CA LEU A 894 -16.88 38.44 11.49
C LEU A 894 -15.78 39.10 10.63
N LEU A 895 -15.80 40.43 10.57
CA LEU A 895 -14.65 41.26 10.20
C LEU A 895 -14.59 42.41 11.21
N GLU A 896 -13.88 42.18 12.32
CA GLU A 896 -13.61 43.24 13.29
C GLU A 896 -12.66 44.27 12.69
N SER A 897 -12.89 45.55 13.00
CA SER A 897 -11.98 46.63 12.61
C SER A 897 -10.66 46.50 13.38
N ARG A 898 -9.54 46.39 12.67
CA ARG A 898 -8.19 46.38 13.27
C ARG A 898 -8.02 47.54 14.26
N LYS A 899 -7.40 47.25 15.40
CA LYS A 899 -7.11 48.22 16.46
C LYS A 899 -6.15 49.30 15.97
N THR A 900 -6.24 50.48 16.58
CA THR A 900 -5.28 51.56 16.33
C THR A 900 -3.92 51.25 16.98
N ILE A 901 -2.87 51.90 16.47
CA ILE A 901 -1.51 51.75 17.01
C ILE A 901 -1.43 52.15 18.49
N ASP A 902 -2.19 53.16 18.92
CA ASP A 902 -2.23 53.60 20.31
C ASP A 902 -2.90 52.57 21.22
N GLU A 903 -4.01 51.95 20.77
CA GLU A 903 -4.68 50.85 21.47
C GLU A 903 -3.75 49.63 21.60
N LEU A 904 -3.11 49.22 20.50
CA LEU A 904 -2.13 48.11 20.50
C LEU A 904 -0.93 48.40 21.41
N THR A 905 -0.40 49.62 21.39
CA THR A 905 0.72 50.04 22.25
C THR A 905 0.30 50.04 23.72
N GLN A 906 -0.93 50.44 24.04
CA GLN A 906 -1.47 50.41 25.39
C GLN A 906 -1.70 48.97 25.88
N GLU A 907 -2.33 48.13 25.06
CA GLU A 907 -2.58 46.72 25.39
C GLU A 907 -1.28 45.93 25.54
N LEU A 908 -0.30 46.11 24.65
CA LEU A 908 1.03 45.50 24.79
C LEU A 908 1.76 45.96 26.05
N ARG A 909 1.62 47.24 26.45
CA ARG A 909 2.21 47.72 27.70
C ARG A 909 1.52 47.13 28.93
N ILE A 910 0.20 46.91 28.88
CA ILE A 910 -0.52 46.19 29.93
C ILE A 910 0.00 44.74 29.99
N ALA A 911 0.06 44.07 28.84
CA ALA A 911 0.51 42.70 28.72
C ALA A 911 1.97 42.48 29.16
N ALA A 912 2.87 43.40 28.85
CA ALA A 912 4.26 43.38 29.32
C ALA A 912 4.43 43.43 30.86
N ASN A 913 3.36 43.77 31.60
CA ASN A 913 3.32 43.76 33.06
C ASN A 913 2.50 42.59 33.65
N VAL A 914 1.92 41.73 32.81
CA VAL A 914 1.11 40.56 33.21
C VAL A 914 1.85 39.28 32.78
N PRO A 915 2.02 38.29 33.66
CA PRO A 915 2.53 36.98 33.24
C PRO A 915 1.49 36.29 32.35
N HIS A 916 1.80 36.10 31.07
CA HIS A 916 0.94 35.38 30.13
C HIS A 916 1.32 33.90 30.08
N HIS A 917 0.32 33.01 30.15
CA HIS A 917 0.54 31.61 29.78
C HIS A 917 0.55 31.50 28.26
N THR A 918 1.25 30.49 27.75
CA THR A 918 1.24 30.15 26.32
C THR A 918 -0.15 29.82 25.77
N SER A 919 -1.15 29.51 26.61
CA SER A 919 -2.54 29.26 26.20
C SER A 919 -3.40 30.54 26.10
N ASP A 920 -2.83 31.73 26.34
CA ASP A 920 -3.53 33.00 26.24
C ASP A 920 -3.73 33.40 24.76
N VAL A 921 -4.85 32.95 24.19
CA VAL A 921 -5.23 33.19 22.79
C VAL A 921 -5.43 34.69 22.51
N ALA A 922 -5.95 35.45 23.48
CA ALA A 922 -6.13 36.90 23.33
C ALA A 922 -4.78 37.63 23.25
N PHE A 923 -3.81 37.20 24.06
CA PHE A 923 -2.45 37.72 23.99
C PHE A 923 -1.69 37.31 22.73
N LYS A 924 -1.87 36.06 22.25
CA LYS A 924 -1.35 35.60 20.94
C LYS A 924 -1.89 36.48 19.81
N HIS A 925 -3.21 36.71 19.75
CA HIS A 925 -3.85 37.57 18.75
C HIS A 925 -3.34 39.03 18.84
N LEU A 926 -3.21 39.59 20.04
CA LEU A 926 -2.65 40.94 20.25
C LEU A 926 -1.22 41.06 19.70
N LEU A 927 -0.38 40.04 19.90
CA LEU A 927 0.98 40.02 19.35
C LEU A 927 1.00 39.86 17.83
N GLU A 928 0.15 39.01 17.25
CA GLU A 928 0.06 38.86 15.80
C GLU A 928 -0.47 40.15 15.14
N GLU A 929 -1.51 40.77 15.71
CA GLU A 929 -2.06 42.06 15.27
C GLU A 929 -1.01 43.18 15.37
N ALA A 930 -0.27 43.28 16.47
CA ALA A 930 0.77 44.30 16.63
C ALA A 930 2.02 44.04 15.77
N THR A 931 2.46 42.79 15.64
CA THR A 931 3.65 42.46 14.83
C THR A 931 3.39 42.59 13.33
N ALA A 932 2.13 42.56 12.88
CA ALA A 932 1.74 42.92 11.52
C ALA A 932 2.15 44.36 11.11
N TYR A 933 2.40 45.26 12.07
CA TYR A 933 2.90 46.62 11.81
C TYR A 933 4.44 46.69 11.70
N LEU A 934 5.18 45.67 12.13
CA LEU A 934 6.64 45.65 12.00
C LEU A 934 7.04 45.33 10.54
N PRO A 935 8.10 45.97 10.00
CA PRO A 935 8.63 45.65 8.67
C PRO A 935 8.86 44.14 8.43
N GLN A 936 8.58 43.68 7.21
CA GLN A 936 8.67 42.27 6.83
C GLN A 936 10.11 41.74 6.81
N ASP A 937 11.08 42.60 6.45
CA ASP A 937 12.53 42.31 6.48
C ASP A 937 13.08 42.05 7.90
N CYS A 938 12.30 42.37 8.93
CA CYS A 938 12.63 42.06 10.31
C CYS A 938 12.15 40.66 10.74
N ASP A 939 11.23 40.01 10.01
CA ASP A 939 10.80 38.63 10.30
C ASP A 939 11.93 37.63 9.94
N ILE A 940 11.69 36.35 10.15
CA ILE A 940 12.50 35.28 9.56
C ILE A 940 12.26 35.21 8.04
N ASN A 941 13.29 34.87 7.27
CA ASN A 941 13.21 34.78 5.80
C ASN A 941 12.03 33.88 5.36
N HIS A 942 11.12 34.42 4.54
CA HIS A 942 9.91 33.73 4.08
C HIS A 942 10.21 32.46 3.26
N ASP A 943 11.35 32.41 2.57
CA ASP A 943 11.81 31.25 1.80
C ASP A 943 12.62 30.25 2.66
N SER A 944 12.63 30.40 4.00
CA SER A 944 13.42 29.53 4.88
C SER A 944 12.61 28.44 5.56
N LEU A 945 13.31 27.37 5.96
CA LEU A 945 12.73 26.23 6.67
C LEU A 945 12.15 26.62 8.03
N ALA A 946 12.77 27.59 8.71
CA ALA A 946 12.23 28.20 9.93
C ALA A 946 10.83 28.82 9.71
N PHE A 947 10.58 29.47 8.57
CA PHE A 947 9.28 30.06 8.25
C PHE A 947 8.25 28.99 7.90
N LYS A 948 8.65 27.92 7.19
CA LYS A 948 7.78 26.77 6.87
C LYS A 948 7.34 26.01 8.13
N ILE A 949 8.26 25.75 9.07
CA ILE A 949 7.96 25.15 10.38
C ILE A 949 6.90 25.96 11.13
N ILE A 950 7.06 27.28 11.17
CA ILE A 950 6.11 28.14 11.89
C ILE A 950 4.77 28.26 11.18
N THR A 951 4.75 28.29 9.85
CA THR A 951 3.50 28.26 9.08
C THR A 951 2.75 26.94 9.32
N SER A 952 3.46 25.81 9.39
CA SER A 952 2.89 24.51 9.74
C SER A 952 2.27 24.52 11.13
N ILE A 953 3.00 25.00 12.15
CA ILE A 953 2.50 25.14 13.53
C ILE A 953 1.23 26.02 13.57
N GLN A 954 1.20 27.16 12.86
CA GLN A 954 0.02 28.04 12.80
C GLN A 954 -1.16 27.42 12.03
N SER A 955 -0.93 26.43 11.15
CA SER A 955 -1.99 25.73 10.42
C SER A 955 -2.58 24.52 11.17
N SER A 956 -1.92 24.07 12.25
CA SER A 956 -2.34 22.92 13.06
C SER A 956 -2.89 23.30 14.44
N ALA A 957 -2.95 24.61 14.75
CA ALA A 957 -3.42 25.18 16.01
C ALA A 957 -4.74 25.93 15.82
#